data_AF-A0A968X0W0-F1
#
_entry.id   AF-A0A968X0W0-F1
#
_cell.length_a   1.000
_cell.length_b   1.000
_cell.length_c   1.000
_cell.angle_alpha   90.00
_cell.angle_beta   90.00
_cell.angle_gamma   90.00
#
_symmetry.space_group_name_H-M   'P 1'
#
loop_
_entity.id
_entity.type
_entity.pdbx_description
1 polymer ?
#
loop_
_entity_poly.entity_id
_entity_poly.type
_entity_poly.pdbx_seq_one_letter_code
_entity_poly.pdbx_strand_id
1 'polypeptide(L)'
;MAENLADVSNNRGIVLLGLGRGYDALEAFEKAHANFAAANLTLKQTQALGNIGYAHLQVGNYARGLAAIEQARQNLESVAAQSQRQIFLLDLAEAYLSLNLHQEALSAHREASALLDASGMQHDRARALWGMGTSLMALGQWDEAARVLETAAGLFATAGNAPMRALVLLRQAAMSATRNDHASGLAQAREALATVENQSWPLQQAYAHLQIADLVLPDVAQAQAHLQACADLVSHLDMPGLRYLLNQRQGHLKLVEGNYASAEPLLQAAANEVEQLRANVSEDRMRISFATDKVAAYDDLIRLYMSRNVNGDVARAFATTERAKARALVMLLGKTSAPKPEATPTEPLSKLRAAQAELNATYSELMSSPEGNMRKRSLPELQARAIELEREISRLQLHANALMGVTDDQLSAPMTDEAVRSQLQPDTALVSYYICDETIFAFVVTQQGVRAASNEAGIAAVASVAPLLQKLGAQWERFRAGREFAQRHAAQLEQSTQRVLAALYGALFEPLEPLMQGAQKLIIVPHGLLHQLPFHALFDGAQYLAERFVISYAPSATALAICQQRPLPNSGNALVVGVADELIPAAAVEAESVAQALERVDVLLNEQATLAHCTSAVRAAIRCIWRVTGCFARATPCSRRSNCTMAGCWRWTPYSSICAARWSRSARANPVAARR
;
A
#
# COMPACT_ATOMS: atom_id res chain seq x y z
N MET A 1 -32.40 20.23 30.40
CA MET A 1 -32.52 18.76 30.61
C MET A 1 -31.95 17.98 29.43
N ALA A 2 -32.34 18.27 28.18
CA ALA A 2 -31.78 17.61 26.98
C ALA A 2 -30.25 17.80 26.80
N GLU A 3 -29.71 18.98 27.12
CA GLU A 3 -28.26 19.24 27.07
C GLU A 3 -27.47 18.36 28.04
N ASN A 4 -27.85 18.34 29.32
CA ASN A 4 -27.17 17.50 30.32
C ASN A 4 -27.22 16.01 29.96
N LEU A 5 -28.32 15.55 29.36
CA LEU A 5 -28.44 14.17 28.88
C LEU A 5 -27.49 13.89 27.69
N ALA A 6 -27.26 14.87 26.83
CA ALA A 6 -26.32 14.76 25.72
C ALA A 6 -24.87 14.72 26.21
N ASP A 7 -24.50 15.56 27.18
CA ASP A 7 -23.16 15.53 27.79
C ASP A 7 -22.89 14.20 28.51
N VAL A 8 -23.88 13.68 29.26
CA VAL A 8 -23.79 12.36 29.91
C VAL A 8 -23.63 11.25 28.86
N SER A 9 -24.37 11.31 27.76
CA SER A 9 -24.27 10.32 26.68
C SER A 9 -22.90 10.37 26.00
N ASN A 10 -22.38 11.56 25.74
CA ASN A 10 -21.05 11.75 25.17
C ASN A 10 -19.96 11.19 26.10
N ASN A 11 -20.00 11.53 27.39
CA ASN A 11 -19.02 11.04 28.36
C ASN A 11 -19.11 9.51 28.55
N ARG A 12 -20.33 8.95 28.53
CA ARG A 12 -20.54 7.50 28.53
C ARG A 12 -19.87 6.86 27.31
N GLY A 13 -20.00 7.47 26.13
CA GLY A 13 -19.31 7.02 24.91
C GLY A 13 -17.79 6.97 25.07
N ILE A 14 -17.18 8.01 25.64
CA ILE A 14 -15.72 8.08 25.88
C ILE A 14 -15.26 6.92 26.78
N VAL A 15 -15.98 6.67 27.87
CA VAL A 15 -15.65 5.58 28.81
C VAL A 15 -15.82 4.22 28.14
N LEU A 16 -16.92 4.00 27.41
CA LEU A 16 -17.17 2.74 26.69
C LEU A 16 -16.07 2.47 25.67
N LEU A 17 -15.61 3.50 24.96
CA LEU A 17 -14.54 3.36 23.99
C LEU A 17 -13.20 2.99 24.65
N GLY A 18 -12.88 3.59 25.79
CA GLY A 18 -11.70 3.22 26.59
C GLY A 18 -11.73 1.78 27.11
N LEU A 19 -12.92 1.21 27.28
CA LEU A 19 -13.15 -0.19 27.65
C LEU A 19 -13.22 -1.15 26.45
N GLY A 20 -13.01 -0.66 25.22
CA GLY A 20 -13.08 -1.45 23.99
C GLY A 20 -14.50 -1.84 23.55
N ARG A 21 -15.55 -1.20 24.09
CA ARG A 21 -16.95 -1.39 23.70
C ARG A 21 -17.34 -0.39 22.60
N GLY A 22 -16.70 -0.54 21.44
CA GLY A 22 -16.78 0.41 20.34
C GLY A 22 -18.19 0.61 19.77
N TYR A 23 -19.00 -0.45 19.67
CA TYR A 23 -20.37 -0.30 19.13
C TYR A 23 -21.30 0.41 20.12
N ASP A 24 -21.20 0.10 21.42
CA ASP A 24 -21.95 0.82 22.45
C ASP A 24 -21.52 2.29 22.56
N ALA A 25 -20.23 2.57 22.36
CA ALA A 25 -19.70 3.92 22.32
C ALA A 25 -20.29 4.71 21.13
N LEU A 26 -20.34 4.10 19.94
CA LEU A 26 -20.97 4.69 18.75
C LEU A 26 -22.43 5.06 19.03
N GLU A 27 -23.22 4.13 19.59
CA GLU A 27 -24.63 4.40 19.93
C GLU A 27 -24.76 5.59 20.90
N ALA A 28 -23.89 5.67 21.90
CA ALA A 28 -23.88 6.77 22.87
C ALA A 28 -23.50 8.12 22.23
N PHE A 29 -22.51 8.14 21.34
CA PHE A 29 -22.09 9.35 20.63
C PHE A 29 -23.12 9.81 19.61
N GLU A 30 -23.77 8.89 18.88
CA GLU A 30 -24.86 9.22 17.93
C GLU A 30 -26.06 9.85 18.66
N LYS A 31 -26.43 9.31 19.82
CA LYS A 31 -27.45 9.91 20.69
C LYS A 31 -27.05 11.31 21.16
N ALA A 32 -25.79 11.50 21.58
CA ALA A 32 -25.29 12.80 21.98
C ALA A 32 -25.31 13.81 20.81
N HIS A 33 -24.84 13.40 19.63
CA HIS A 33 -24.84 14.21 18.41
C HIS A 33 -26.26 14.66 18.05
N ALA A 34 -27.24 13.76 18.04
CA ALA A 34 -28.63 14.08 17.70
C ALA A 34 -29.24 15.09 18.69
N ASN A 35 -28.97 14.90 19.99
CA ASN A 35 -29.47 15.80 21.03
C ASN A 35 -28.80 17.18 20.99
N PHE A 36 -27.49 17.26 20.73
CA PHE A 36 -26.80 18.54 20.54
C PHE A 36 -27.32 19.27 19.29
N ALA A 37 -27.62 18.55 18.21
CA ALA A 37 -28.23 19.12 17.01
C ALA A 37 -29.61 19.71 17.33
N ALA A 38 -30.48 18.97 18.02
CA ALA A 38 -31.80 19.44 18.43
C ALA A 38 -31.75 20.65 19.37
N ALA A 39 -30.67 20.77 20.16
CA ALA A 39 -30.41 21.90 21.04
C ALA A 39 -29.68 23.08 20.35
N ASN A 40 -29.37 22.99 19.06
CA ASN A 40 -28.59 23.98 18.29
C ASN A 40 -27.18 24.26 18.88
N LEU A 41 -26.55 23.26 19.50
CA LEU A 41 -25.22 23.35 20.09
C LEU A 41 -24.15 22.88 19.10
N THR A 42 -23.88 23.68 18.07
CA THR A 42 -23.02 23.31 16.92
C THR A 42 -21.63 22.83 17.32
N LEU A 43 -20.98 23.45 18.32
CA LEU A 43 -19.66 23.04 18.78
C LEU A 43 -19.69 21.64 19.40
N LYS A 44 -20.62 21.39 20.34
CA LYS A 44 -20.78 20.09 20.99
C LYS A 44 -21.23 18.99 20.02
N GLN A 45 -22.10 19.35 19.07
CA GLN A 45 -22.49 18.48 17.96
C GLN A 45 -21.27 18.06 17.13
N THR A 46 -20.38 19.00 16.83
CA THR A 46 -19.15 18.76 16.08
C THR A 46 -18.15 17.90 16.86
N GLN A 47 -18.03 18.08 18.17
CA GLN A 47 -17.25 17.20 19.04
C GLN A 47 -17.79 15.77 19.06
N ALA A 48 -19.11 15.61 19.19
CA ALA A 48 -19.74 14.29 19.15
C ALA A 48 -19.50 13.61 17.79
N LEU A 49 -19.51 14.37 16.68
CA LEU A 49 -19.16 13.86 15.36
C LEU A 49 -17.69 13.39 15.26
N GLY A 50 -16.74 14.11 15.86
CA GLY A 50 -15.36 13.67 15.99
C GLY A 50 -15.23 12.34 16.75
N ASN A 51 -15.93 12.24 17.88
CA ASN A 51 -15.96 11.03 18.70
C ASN A 51 -16.56 9.83 17.96
N ILE A 52 -17.62 10.04 17.17
CA ILE A 52 -18.17 9.01 16.25
C ILE A 52 -17.11 8.58 15.25
N GLY A 53 -16.40 9.54 14.66
CA GLY A 53 -15.32 9.27 13.73
C GLY A 53 -14.20 8.42 14.35
N TYR A 54 -13.73 8.79 15.53
CA TYR A 54 -12.72 8.03 16.27
C TYR A 54 -13.22 6.63 16.67
N ALA A 55 -14.46 6.50 17.15
CA ALA A 55 -15.04 5.20 17.47
C ALA A 55 -15.17 4.28 16.24
N HIS A 56 -15.49 4.83 15.07
CA HIS A 56 -15.48 4.10 13.80
C HIS A 56 -14.08 3.57 13.45
N LEU A 57 -13.01 4.33 13.69
CA LEU A 57 -11.63 3.86 13.46
C LEU A 57 -11.31 2.63 14.32
N GLN A 58 -11.71 2.65 15.61
CA GLN A 58 -11.43 1.56 16.55
C GLN A 58 -12.13 0.25 16.16
N VAL A 59 -13.39 0.33 15.70
CA VAL A 59 -14.13 -0.85 15.22
C VAL A 59 -13.78 -1.25 13.76
N GLY A 60 -12.80 -0.59 13.14
CA GLY A 60 -12.33 -0.94 11.80
C GLY A 60 -13.18 -0.39 10.64
N ASN A 61 -14.05 0.58 10.90
CA ASN A 61 -14.85 1.29 9.89
C ASN A 61 -14.12 2.54 9.38
N TYR A 62 -12.92 2.36 8.81
CA TYR A 62 -11.99 3.45 8.48
C TYR A 62 -12.58 4.53 7.57
N ALA A 63 -13.33 4.13 6.55
CA ALA A 63 -14.01 5.03 5.63
C ALA A 63 -14.96 5.99 6.34
N ARG A 64 -15.82 5.46 7.21
CA ARG A 64 -16.79 6.24 7.98
C ARG A 64 -16.10 7.10 9.03
N GLY A 65 -15.05 6.56 9.67
CA GLY A 65 -14.25 7.29 10.64
C GLY A 65 -13.60 8.53 10.05
N LEU A 66 -12.91 8.37 8.90
CA LEU A 66 -12.24 9.46 8.21
C LEU A 66 -13.24 10.51 7.70
N ALA A 67 -14.39 10.09 7.16
CA ALA A 67 -15.44 11.00 6.70
C ALA A 67 -16.02 11.84 7.85
N ALA A 68 -16.30 11.23 9.00
CA ALA A 68 -16.84 11.91 10.17
C ALA A 68 -15.84 12.91 10.79
N ILE A 69 -14.57 12.53 10.93
CA ILE A 69 -13.51 13.44 11.41
C ILE A 69 -13.36 14.62 10.46
N GLU A 70 -13.38 14.36 9.14
CA GLU A 70 -13.22 15.42 8.15
C GLU A 70 -14.41 16.38 8.12
N GLN A 71 -15.63 15.85 8.21
CA GLN A 71 -16.83 16.67 8.33
C GLN A 71 -16.81 17.51 9.61
N ALA A 72 -16.37 16.95 10.74
CA ALA A 72 -16.24 17.70 11.99
C ALA A 72 -15.22 18.85 11.86
N ARG A 73 -14.10 18.60 11.17
CA ARG A 73 -13.09 19.62 10.89
C ARG A 73 -13.62 20.76 10.01
N GLN A 74 -14.41 20.46 8.98
CA GLN A 74 -15.04 21.47 8.12
C GLN A 74 -16.05 22.34 8.90
N ASN A 75 -16.84 21.73 9.78
CA ASN A 75 -17.77 22.47 10.61
C ASN A 75 -17.05 23.50 11.49
N LEU A 76 -15.82 23.21 11.94
CA LEU A 76 -15.00 24.15 12.71
C LEU A 76 -14.36 25.26 11.88
N GLU A 77 -14.22 25.14 10.56
CA GLU A 77 -13.77 26.28 9.73
C GLU A 77 -14.87 27.33 9.62
N SER A 78 -16.14 26.92 9.74
CA SER A 78 -17.31 27.81 9.71
C SER A 78 -17.66 28.43 11.08
N VAL A 79 -17.22 27.81 12.17
CA VAL A 79 -17.38 28.29 13.55
C VAL A 79 -16.08 28.97 13.95
N ALA A 80 -16.08 30.19 14.49
CA ALA A 80 -14.87 30.89 14.94
C ALA A 80 -14.17 30.23 16.17
N ALA A 81 -14.28 28.91 16.34
CA ALA A 81 -13.70 28.10 17.40
C ALA A 81 -12.36 27.50 16.94
N GLN A 82 -11.34 28.35 16.80
CA GLN A 82 -9.96 27.87 16.58
C GLN A 82 -9.45 26.97 17.71
N SER A 83 -10.06 27.04 18.90
CA SER A 83 -9.64 26.37 20.13
C SER A 83 -9.75 24.83 20.12
N GLN A 84 -10.33 24.20 19.09
CA GLN A 84 -10.45 22.73 19.02
C GLN A 84 -9.81 22.10 17.78
N ARG A 85 -9.25 22.91 16.88
CA ARG A 85 -8.65 22.42 15.62
C ARG A 85 -7.59 21.34 15.84
N GLN A 86 -6.81 21.48 16.91
CA GLN A 86 -5.71 20.58 17.25
C GLN A 86 -6.16 19.18 17.70
N ILE A 87 -7.37 19.03 18.26
CA ILE A 87 -7.91 17.72 18.66
C ILE A 87 -8.29 16.90 17.42
N PHE A 88 -9.04 17.50 16.48
CA PHE A 88 -9.41 16.80 15.24
C PHE A 88 -8.20 16.51 14.34
N LEU A 89 -7.16 17.36 14.41
CA LEU A 89 -5.90 17.08 13.73
C LEU A 89 -5.16 15.86 14.32
N LEU A 90 -5.22 15.70 15.65
CA LEU A 90 -4.72 14.52 16.34
C LEU A 90 -5.51 13.26 15.93
N ASP A 91 -6.84 13.32 15.93
CA ASP A 91 -7.68 12.17 15.53
C ASP A 91 -7.46 11.77 14.06
N LEU A 92 -7.25 12.76 13.17
CA LEU A 92 -6.88 12.51 11.77
C LEU A 92 -5.50 11.85 11.66
N ALA A 93 -4.54 12.27 12.49
CA ALA A 93 -3.21 11.67 12.54
C ALA A 93 -3.27 10.19 13.00
N GLU A 94 -4.14 9.87 13.96
CA GLU A 94 -4.41 8.50 14.43
C GLU A 94 -5.11 7.66 13.35
N ALA A 95 -6.00 8.26 12.56
CA ALA A 95 -6.61 7.62 11.38
C ALA A 95 -5.56 7.25 10.33
N TYR A 96 -4.67 8.20 10.00
CA TYR A 96 -3.56 7.95 9.07
C TYR A 96 -2.62 6.88 9.58
N LEU A 97 -2.31 6.87 10.88
CA LEU A 97 -1.49 5.83 11.48
C LEU A 97 -2.14 4.44 11.34
N SER A 98 -3.44 4.34 11.59
CA SER A 98 -4.21 3.08 11.46
C SER A 98 -4.29 2.56 10.02
N LEU A 99 -4.21 3.47 9.04
CA LEU A 99 -4.14 3.17 7.62
C LEU A 99 -2.70 2.96 7.11
N ASN A 100 -1.72 2.91 8.02
CA ASN A 100 -0.31 2.72 7.72
C ASN A 100 0.29 3.85 6.85
N LEU A 101 -0.31 5.04 6.87
CA LEU A 101 0.13 6.25 6.16
C LEU A 101 1.13 7.01 7.04
N HIS A 102 2.28 6.38 7.35
CA HIS A 102 3.19 6.88 8.40
C HIS A 102 3.77 8.26 8.13
N GLN A 103 4.00 8.65 6.87
CA GLN A 103 4.51 10.00 6.56
C GLN A 103 3.44 11.06 6.81
N GLU A 104 2.21 10.80 6.39
CA GLU A 104 1.05 11.67 6.60
C GLU A 104 0.70 11.76 8.08
N ALA A 105 0.69 10.63 8.78
CA ALA A 105 0.49 10.54 10.23
C ALA A 105 1.56 11.33 10.99
N LEU A 106 2.85 11.12 10.69
CA LEU A 106 3.95 11.84 11.36
C LEU A 106 3.79 13.35 11.24
N SER A 107 3.45 13.84 10.05
CA SER A 107 3.30 15.28 9.87
C SER A 107 2.07 15.84 10.56
N ALA A 108 0.94 15.12 10.54
CA ALA A 108 -0.26 15.54 11.24
C ALA A 108 -0.04 15.56 12.76
N HIS A 109 0.62 14.54 13.31
CA HIS A 109 1.00 14.54 14.72
C HIS A 109 1.94 15.71 15.07
N ARG A 110 2.96 16.00 14.24
CA ARG A 110 3.89 17.13 14.47
C ARG A 110 3.17 18.46 14.57
N GLU A 111 2.25 18.72 13.64
CA GLU A 111 1.43 19.93 13.65
C GLU A 111 0.49 19.95 14.86
N ALA A 112 -0.19 18.84 15.17
CA ALA A 112 -1.05 18.73 16.36
C ALA A 112 -0.28 19.00 17.65
N SER A 113 0.88 18.37 17.85
CA SER A 113 1.70 18.53 19.06
C SER A 113 2.16 19.96 19.27
N ALA A 114 2.58 20.66 18.21
CA ALA A 114 2.97 22.08 18.31
C ALA A 114 1.80 22.96 18.77
N LEU A 115 0.60 22.75 18.20
CA LEU A 115 -0.60 23.49 18.59
C LEU A 115 -1.07 23.15 20.01
N LEU A 116 -0.99 21.87 20.39
CA LEU A 116 -1.36 21.37 21.72
C LEU A 116 -0.42 21.89 22.80
N ASP A 117 0.88 21.99 22.52
CA ASP A 117 1.87 22.57 23.43
C ASP A 117 1.61 24.06 23.65
N ALA A 118 1.40 24.82 22.57
CA ALA A 118 1.05 26.23 22.64
C ALA A 118 -0.26 26.49 23.41
N SER A 119 -1.17 25.51 23.41
CA SER A 119 -2.47 25.57 24.12
C SER A 119 -2.43 24.99 25.53
N GLY A 120 -1.28 24.50 26.00
CA GLY A 120 -1.13 23.88 27.32
C GLY A 120 -1.83 22.52 27.49
N MET A 121 -2.27 21.88 26.40
CA MET A 121 -2.99 20.60 26.41
C MET A 121 -2.01 19.42 26.48
N GLN A 122 -1.33 19.27 27.62
CA GLN A 122 -0.21 18.33 27.75
C GLN A 122 -0.60 16.85 27.62
N HIS A 123 -1.83 16.46 27.99
CA HIS A 123 -2.31 15.08 27.80
C HIS A 123 -2.43 14.72 26.32
N ASP A 124 -3.13 15.54 25.53
CA ASP A 124 -3.27 15.32 24.09
C ASP A 124 -1.93 15.50 23.35
N ARG A 125 -1.05 16.40 23.83
CA ARG A 125 0.31 16.50 23.32
C ARG A 125 1.08 15.18 23.52
N ALA A 126 0.93 14.53 24.68
CA ALA A 126 1.55 13.24 24.94
C ALA A 126 1.01 12.14 24.00
N ARG A 127 -0.31 12.17 23.70
CA ARG A 127 -0.91 11.29 22.66
C ARG A 127 -0.28 11.54 21.29
N ALA A 128 -0.13 12.81 20.90
CA ALA A 128 0.48 13.17 19.63
C ALA A 128 1.94 12.66 19.54
N LEU A 129 2.72 12.81 20.61
CA LEU A 129 4.10 12.32 20.69
C LEU A 129 4.20 10.79 20.63
N TRP A 130 3.27 10.07 21.25
CA TRP A 130 3.18 8.61 21.14
C TRP A 130 2.87 8.16 19.69
N GLY A 131 1.94 8.82 19.01
CA GLY A 131 1.64 8.58 17.59
C GLY A 131 2.81 8.94 16.67
N MET A 132 3.55 10.02 16.97
CA MET A 132 4.82 10.34 16.29
C MET A 132 5.84 9.23 16.46
N GLY A 133 6.09 8.78 17.70
CA GLY A 133 7.04 7.73 17.99
C GLY A 133 6.77 6.46 17.17
N THR A 134 5.50 6.06 17.12
CA THR A 134 5.06 4.91 16.31
C THR A 134 5.33 5.13 14.81
N SER A 135 5.03 6.33 14.29
CA SER A 135 5.28 6.66 12.88
C SER A 135 6.78 6.72 12.54
N LEU A 136 7.59 7.27 13.45
CA LEU A 136 9.05 7.38 13.31
C LEU A 136 9.72 6.01 13.32
N MET A 137 9.28 5.09 14.19
CA MET A 137 9.74 3.70 14.20
C MET A 137 9.50 3.03 12.84
N ALA A 138 8.29 3.15 12.31
CA ALA A 138 7.95 2.55 11.01
C ALA A 138 8.73 3.16 9.83
N LEU A 139 9.18 4.41 9.96
CA LEU A 139 10.03 5.10 8.99
C LEU A 139 11.54 4.86 9.22
N GLY A 140 11.92 4.05 10.21
CA GLY A 140 13.32 3.76 10.57
C GLY A 140 14.06 4.93 11.25
N GLN A 141 13.33 5.95 11.74
CA GLN A 141 13.88 7.12 12.41
C GLN A 141 13.99 6.89 13.92
N TRP A 142 14.81 5.91 14.30
CA TRP A 142 14.82 5.31 15.64
C TRP A 142 15.21 6.27 16.77
N ASP A 143 16.19 7.14 16.56
CA ASP A 143 16.68 8.03 17.64
C ASP A 143 15.68 9.15 17.95
N GLU A 144 15.01 9.67 16.92
CA GLU A 144 13.92 10.62 17.12
C GLU A 144 12.72 9.94 17.80
N ALA A 145 12.38 8.71 17.38
CA ALA A 145 11.32 7.93 18.00
C ALA A 145 11.56 7.73 19.50
N ALA A 146 12.78 7.35 19.89
CA ALA A 146 13.14 7.17 21.30
C ALA A 146 12.91 8.44 22.13
N ARG A 147 13.36 9.60 21.64
CA ARG A 147 13.19 10.88 22.35
C ARG A 147 11.73 11.28 22.53
N VAL A 148 10.91 11.14 21.48
CA VAL A 148 9.49 11.54 21.57
C VAL A 148 8.68 10.58 22.44
N LEU A 149 8.99 9.27 22.41
CA LEU A 149 8.36 8.28 23.28
C LEU A 149 8.73 8.50 24.76
N GLU A 150 10.00 8.82 25.05
CA GLU A 150 10.43 9.16 26.41
C GLU A 150 9.68 10.38 26.95
N THR A 151 9.54 11.41 26.12
CA THR A 151 8.77 12.61 26.47
C THR A 151 7.29 12.28 26.72
N ALA A 152 6.68 11.47 25.86
CA ALA A 152 5.29 11.02 26.03
C ALA A 152 5.10 10.23 27.33
N ALA A 153 6.00 9.30 27.63
CA ALA A 153 5.96 8.50 28.86
C ALA A 153 6.05 9.39 30.11
N GLY A 154 6.95 10.38 30.11
CA GLY A 154 7.08 11.37 31.19
C GLY A 154 5.80 12.18 31.40
N LEU A 155 5.19 12.70 30.33
CA LEU A 155 3.94 13.46 30.41
C LEU A 155 2.78 12.61 30.95
N PHE A 156 2.63 11.37 30.50
CA PHE A 156 1.58 10.48 31.04
C PHE A 156 1.84 10.06 32.48
N ALA A 157 3.12 9.90 32.88
CA ALA A 157 3.48 9.64 34.27
C ALA A 157 3.11 10.82 35.17
N THR A 158 3.46 12.05 34.78
CA THR A 158 3.07 13.26 35.53
C THR A 158 1.55 13.43 35.61
N ALA A 159 0.82 13.04 34.56
CA ALA A 159 -0.64 13.07 34.54
C ALA A 159 -1.32 11.90 35.29
N GLY A 160 -0.55 10.94 35.83
CA GLY A 160 -1.10 9.73 36.47
C GLY A 160 -1.87 8.81 35.51
N ASN A 161 -1.66 8.93 34.20
CA ASN A 161 -2.37 8.15 33.18
C ASN A 161 -1.66 6.82 32.91
N ALA A 162 -1.82 5.89 33.84
CA ALA A 162 -1.26 4.53 33.78
C ALA A 162 -1.56 3.79 32.46
N PRO A 163 -2.81 3.77 31.93
CA PRO A 163 -3.13 3.09 30.67
C PRO A 163 -2.35 3.62 29.47
N MET A 164 -2.25 4.94 29.31
CA MET A 164 -1.52 5.53 28.18
C MET A 164 -0.01 5.38 28.33
N ARG A 165 0.51 5.48 29.57
CA ARG A 165 1.92 5.19 29.86
C ARG A 165 2.28 3.75 29.48
N ALA A 166 1.41 2.78 29.80
CA ALA A 166 1.61 1.38 29.42
C ALA A 166 1.71 1.21 27.89
N LEU A 167 0.84 1.86 27.10
CA LEU A 167 0.92 1.81 25.63
C LEU A 167 2.22 2.42 25.08
N VAL A 168 2.78 3.43 25.73
CA VAL A 168 4.09 4.00 25.35
C VAL A 168 5.22 3.03 25.69
N LEU A 169 5.20 2.42 26.88
CA LEU A 169 6.16 1.38 27.28
C LEU A 169 6.15 0.19 26.31
N LEU A 170 4.98 -0.23 25.82
CA LEU A 170 4.87 -1.28 24.80
C LEU A 170 5.51 -0.89 23.46
N ARG A 171 5.45 0.39 23.07
CA ARG A 171 6.16 0.89 21.88
C ARG A 171 7.67 0.92 22.10
N GLN A 172 8.11 1.33 23.28
CA GLN A 172 9.53 1.25 23.65
C GLN A 172 10.02 -0.20 23.68
N ALA A 173 9.22 -1.13 24.19
CA ALA A 173 9.52 -2.57 24.20
C ALA A 173 9.71 -3.12 22.78
N ALA A 174 8.79 -2.81 21.87
CA ALA A 174 8.90 -3.19 20.46
C ALA A 174 10.16 -2.58 19.81
N MET A 175 10.50 -1.32 20.12
CA MET A 175 11.72 -0.68 19.63
C MET A 175 12.99 -1.37 20.14
N SER A 176 13.06 -1.70 21.43
CA SER A 176 14.19 -2.44 22.02
C SER A 176 14.39 -3.80 21.35
N ALA A 177 13.29 -4.52 21.10
CA ALA A 177 13.31 -5.81 20.41
C ALA A 177 13.86 -5.70 18.98
N THR A 178 13.44 -4.68 18.21
CA THR A 178 13.98 -4.45 16.85
C THR A 178 15.48 -4.13 16.83
N ARG A 179 16.03 -3.62 17.93
CA ARG A 179 17.48 -3.36 18.12
C ARG A 179 18.22 -4.57 18.71
N ASN A 180 17.59 -5.74 18.71
CA ASN A 180 18.11 -6.99 19.26
C ASN A 180 18.33 -6.98 20.80
N ASP A 181 17.75 -6.01 21.51
CA ASP A 181 17.74 -5.96 22.99
C ASP A 181 16.42 -6.53 23.53
N HIS A 182 16.29 -7.86 23.39
CA HIS A 182 15.09 -8.60 23.80
C HIS A 182 14.86 -8.53 25.32
N ALA A 183 15.92 -8.48 26.13
CA ALA A 183 15.81 -8.46 27.59
C ALA A 183 15.19 -7.15 28.08
N SER A 184 15.66 -6.00 27.59
CA SER A 184 15.05 -4.70 27.92
C SER A 184 13.62 -4.61 27.39
N GLY A 185 13.38 -5.11 26.17
CA GLY A 185 12.03 -5.15 25.60
C GLY A 185 11.04 -5.92 26.47
N LEU A 186 11.44 -7.12 26.93
CA LEU A 186 10.60 -7.95 27.80
C LEU A 186 10.37 -7.30 29.17
N ALA A 187 11.39 -6.66 29.74
CA ALA A 187 11.25 -5.93 31.00
C ALA A 187 10.24 -4.78 30.88
N GLN A 188 10.33 -3.97 29.82
CA GLN A 188 9.40 -2.88 29.51
C GLN A 188 7.96 -3.38 29.30
N ALA A 189 7.78 -4.50 28.59
CA ALA A 189 6.47 -5.07 28.35
C ALA A 189 5.82 -5.63 29.65
N ARG A 190 6.63 -6.23 30.53
CA ARG A 190 6.17 -6.70 31.86
C ARG A 190 5.83 -5.53 32.79
N GLU A 191 6.61 -4.44 32.77
CA GLU A 191 6.28 -3.22 33.50
C GLU A 191 4.95 -2.62 33.02
N ALA A 192 4.75 -2.59 31.70
CA ALA A 192 3.50 -2.12 31.11
C ALA A 192 2.31 -2.94 31.60
N LEU A 193 2.40 -4.28 31.57
CA LEU A 193 1.35 -5.17 32.07
C LEU A 193 1.07 -4.93 33.56
N ALA A 194 2.11 -4.94 34.41
CA ALA A 194 1.96 -4.75 35.86
C ALA A 194 1.27 -3.42 36.22
N THR A 195 1.46 -2.39 35.39
CA THR A 195 0.84 -1.06 35.56
C THR A 195 -0.67 -1.08 35.34
N VAL A 196 -1.19 -2.04 34.55
CA VAL A 196 -2.62 -2.10 34.15
C VAL A 196 -3.35 -3.37 34.61
N GLU A 197 -2.65 -4.40 35.08
CA GLU A 197 -3.19 -5.72 35.43
C GLU A 197 -4.19 -5.69 36.60
N ASN A 198 -3.95 -4.84 37.61
CA ASN A 198 -4.81 -4.71 38.78
C ASN A 198 -6.02 -3.77 38.58
N GLN A 199 -6.26 -3.32 37.34
CA GLN A 199 -7.29 -2.32 37.01
C GLN A 199 -8.13 -2.78 35.82
N SER A 200 -9.33 -2.20 35.64
CA SER A 200 -10.26 -2.54 34.55
C SER A 200 -9.82 -1.94 33.19
N TRP A 201 -8.61 -2.27 32.71
CA TRP A 201 -8.04 -1.81 31.44
C TRP A 201 -7.75 -2.98 30.48
N PRO A 202 -8.79 -3.70 30.02
CA PRO A 202 -8.63 -4.94 29.25
C PRO A 202 -7.90 -4.74 27.92
N LEU A 203 -8.07 -3.57 27.28
CA LEU A 203 -7.42 -3.26 26.01
C LEU A 203 -5.89 -3.19 26.15
N GLN A 204 -5.40 -2.46 27.15
CA GLN A 204 -3.97 -2.28 27.39
C GLN A 204 -3.33 -3.59 27.87
N GLN A 205 -4.04 -4.35 28.71
CA GLN A 205 -3.60 -5.69 29.11
C GLN A 205 -3.44 -6.62 27.90
N ALA A 206 -4.43 -6.67 27.00
CA ALA A 206 -4.38 -7.50 25.79
C ALA A 206 -3.17 -7.16 24.90
N TYR A 207 -2.89 -5.87 24.66
CA TYR A 207 -1.69 -5.46 23.93
C TYR A 207 -0.39 -5.87 24.64
N ALA A 208 -0.35 -5.77 25.97
CA ALA A 208 0.83 -6.18 26.73
C ALA A 208 1.05 -7.71 26.65
N HIS A 209 -0.02 -8.50 26.76
CA HIS A 209 0.05 -9.95 26.59
C HIS A 209 0.55 -10.35 25.19
N LEU A 210 0.06 -9.71 24.13
CA LEU A 210 0.55 -9.96 22.77
C LEU A 210 2.05 -9.64 22.64
N GLN A 211 2.48 -8.47 23.14
CA GLN A 211 3.88 -8.06 23.07
C GLN A 211 4.79 -9.01 23.87
N ILE A 212 4.37 -9.46 25.06
CA ILE A 212 5.13 -10.42 25.86
C ILE A 212 5.19 -11.77 25.15
N ALA A 213 4.08 -12.25 24.57
CA ALA A 213 4.06 -13.51 23.84
C ALA A 213 5.08 -13.52 22.68
N ASP A 214 5.22 -12.42 21.95
CA ASP A 214 6.22 -12.27 20.88
C ASP A 214 7.65 -12.32 21.44
N LEU A 215 7.89 -11.68 22.60
CA LEU A 215 9.23 -11.52 23.19
C LEU A 215 9.74 -12.73 23.97
N VAL A 216 8.83 -13.61 24.44
CA VAL A 216 9.22 -14.82 25.18
C VAL A 216 9.52 -16.01 24.27
N LEU A 217 9.17 -15.93 22.97
CA LEU A 217 9.58 -16.95 22.01
C LEU A 217 11.13 -17.08 22.00
N PRO A 218 11.66 -18.32 21.96
CA PRO A 218 11.00 -19.59 21.64
C PRO A 218 10.36 -20.35 22.82
N ASP A 219 10.16 -19.74 24.01
CA ASP A 219 9.40 -20.38 25.10
C ASP A 219 7.90 -20.45 24.78
N VAL A 220 7.53 -21.56 24.13
CA VAL A 220 6.15 -21.84 23.70
C VAL A 220 5.16 -21.87 24.85
N ALA A 221 5.57 -22.35 26.03
CA ALA A 221 4.67 -22.47 27.18
C ALA A 221 4.30 -21.09 27.73
N GLN A 222 5.29 -20.19 27.89
CA GLN A 222 5.02 -18.81 28.28
C GLN A 222 4.22 -18.07 27.21
N ALA A 223 4.57 -18.22 25.92
CA ALA A 223 3.82 -17.59 24.84
C ALA A 223 2.36 -18.03 24.82
N GLN A 224 2.08 -19.33 24.94
CA GLN A 224 0.73 -19.88 24.98
C GLN A 224 -0.09 -19.34 26.17
N ALA A 225 0.52 -19.20 27.34
CA ALA A 225 -0.16 -18.66 28.53
C ALA A 225 -0.56 -17.19 28.33
N HIS A 226 0.34 -16.35 27.80
CA HIS A 226 0.01 -14.95 27.52
C HIS A 226 -1.02 -14.81 26.40
N LEU A 227 -0.96 -15.64 25.35
CA LEU A 227 -1.98 -15.63 24.28
C LEU A 227 -3.35 -16.10 24.77
N GLN A 228 -3.41 -17.02 25.73
CA GLN A 228 -4.69 -17.42 26.34
C GLN A 228 -5.29 -16.29 27.18
N ALA A 229 -4.49 -15.65 28.04
CA ALA A 229 -4.95 -14.49 28.81
C ALA A 229 -5.44 -13.36 27.90
N CYS A 230 -4.76 -13.11 26.77
CA CYS A 230 -5.23 -12.18 25.75
C CYS A 230 -6.58 -12.61 25.14
N ALA A 231 -6.75 -13.90 24.81
CA ALA A 231 -8.00 -14.40 24.23
C ALA A 231 -9.21 -14.20 25.14
N ASP A 232 -9.04 -14.44 26.43
CA ASP A 232 -10.10 -14.26 27.43
C ASP A 232 -10.55 -12.79 27.47
N LEU A 233 -9.60 -11.84 27.43
CA LEU A 233 -9.88 -10.41 27.37
C LEU A 233 -10.55 -9.99 26.05
N VAL A 234 -10.01 -10.43 24.91
CA VAL A 234 -10.45 -10.01 23.57
C VAL A 234 -11.85 -10.51 23.22
N SER A 235 -12.29 -11.62 23.80
CA SER A 235 -13.62 -12.21 23.54
C SER A 235 -14.80 -11.24 23.78
N HIS A 236 -14.58 -10.18 24.58
CA HIS A 236 -15.59 -9.18 24.95
C HIS A 236 -15.33 -7.79 24.35
N LEU A 237 -14.32 -7.63 23.48
CA LEU A 237 -13.94 -6.34 22.90
C LEU A 237 -14.41 -6.22 21.44
N ASP A 238 -14.93 -5.05 21.08
CA ASP A 238 -15.31 -4.70 19.70
C ASP A 238 -14.10 -4.25 18.88
N MET A 239 -13.02 -5.04 18.90
CA MET A 239 -11.72 -4.68 18.34
C MET A 239 -11.26 -5.70 17.29
N PRO A 240 -11.78 -5.64 16.05
CA PRO A 240 -11.40 -6.56 14.97
C PRO A 240 -9.89 -6.57 14.70
N GLY A 241 -9.22 -5.40 14.80
CA GLY A 241 -7.77 -5.30 14.65
C GLY A 241 -7.00 -6.11 15.70
N LEU A 242 -7.51 -6.18 16.93
CA LEU A 242 -6.90 -6.95 18.01
C LEU A 242 -7.19 -8.45 17.86
N ARG A 243 -8.38 -8.81 17.40
CA ARG A 243 -8.76 -10.19 17.09
C ARG A 243 -7.94 -10.78 15.94
N TYR A 244 -7.66 -9.97 14.91
CA TYR A 244 -6.69 -10.30 13.87
C TYR A 244 -5.32 -10.65 14.47
N LEU A 245 -4.75 -9.75 15.29
CA LEU A 245 -3.43 -9.95 15.89
C LEU A 245 -3.38 -11.22 16.74
N LEU A 246 -4.38 -11.43 17.60
CA LEU A 246 -4.47 -12.61 18.44
C LEU A 246 -4.50 -13.91 17.61
N ASN A 247 -5.42 -13.99 16.64
CA ASN A 247 -5.56 -15.17 15.79
C ASN A 247 -4.27 -15.46 15.02
N GLN A 248 -3.60 -14.43 14.51
CA GLN A 248 -2.34 -14.61 13.79
C GLN A 248 -1.23 -15.11 14.73
N ARG A 249 -1.06 -14.54 15.92
CA ARG A 249 -0.03 -14.98 16.88
C ARG A 249 -0.28 -16.40 17.41
N GLN A 250 -1.54 -16.75 17.69
CA GLN A 250 -1.90 -18.12 18.07
C GLN A 250 -1.63 -19.11 16.93
N GLY A 251 -2.02 -18.74 15.70
CA GLY A 251 -1.75 -19.55 14.52
C GLY A 251 -0.25 -19.75 14.26
N HIS A 252 0.55 -18.69 14.41
CA HIS A 252 2.00 -18.73 14.30
C HIS A 252 2.63 -19.63 15.36
N LEU A 253 2.18 -19.54 16.62
CA LEU A 253 2.65 -20.44 17.68
C LEU A 253 2.37 -21.91 17.33
N LYS A 254 1.17 -22.21 16.81
CA LYS A 254 0.82 -23.57 16.36
C LYS A 254 1.63 -24.02 15.15
N LEU A 255 2.01 -23.10 14.27
CA LEU A 255 2.94 -23.38 13.17
C LEU A 255 4.32 -23.78 13.71
N VAL A 256 4.86 -23.03 14.67
CA VAL A 256 6.16 -23.31 15.32
C VAL A 256 6.14 -24.65 16.07
N GLU A 257 5.01 -25.02 16.69
CA GLU A 257 4.80 -26.34 17.31
C GLU A 257 4.67 -27.50 16.29
N GLY A 258 4.56 -27.20 14.98
CA GLY A 258 4.25 -28.19 13.94
C GLY A 258 2.80 -28.67 13.94
N ASN A 259 1.90 -28.03 14.70
CA ASN A 259 0.49 -28.36 14.77
C ASN A 259 -0.31 -27.63 13.68
N TYR A 260 -0.13 -28.07 12.43
CA TYR A 260 -0.78 -27.45 11.27
C TYR A 260 -2.32 -27.53 11.30
N ALA A 261 -2.88 -28.55 11.96
CA ALA A 261 -4.33 -28.72 12.05
C ALA A 261 -4.99 -27.61 12.89
N SER A 262 -4.36 -27.22 13.99
CA SER A 262 -4.81 -26.09 14.80
C SER A 262 -4.39 -24.73 14.22
N ALA A 263 -3.27 -24.66 13.52
CA ALA A 263 -2.78 -23.41 12.93
C ALA A 263 -3.65 -22.89 11.77
N GLU A 264 -4.09 -23.78 10.87
CA GLU A 264 -4.86 -23.39 9.66
C GLU A 264 -6.12 -22.54 9.97
N PRO A 265 -7.06 -22.98 10.83
CA PRO A 265 -8.27 -22.21 11.09
C PRO A 265 -7.99 -20.84 11.74
N LEU A 266 -6.98 -20.76 12.62
CA LEU A 266 -6.57 -19.50 13.27
C LEU A 266 -6.01 -18.51 12.25
N LEU A 267 -5.10 -18.96 11.40
CA LEU A 267 -4.48 -18.12 10.38
C LEU A 267 -5.49 -17.73 9.28
N GLN A 268 -6.42 -18.61 8.92
CA GLN A 268 -7.54 -18.28 8.03
C GLN A 268 -8.46 -17.22 8.63
N ALA A 269 -8.80 -17.34 9.92
CA ALA A 269 -9.59 -16.34 10.63
C ALA A 269 -8.87 -14.98 10.64
N ALA A 270 -7.57 -14.96 10.93
CA ALA A 270 -6.75 -13.75 10.87
C ALA A 270 -6.75 -13.10 9.48
N ALA A 271 -6.49 -13.89 8.43
CA ALA A 271 -6.50 -13.38 7.06
C ALA A 271 -7.88 -12.83 6.66
N ASN A 272 -8.98 -13.51 7.06
CA ASN A 272 -10.33 -13.05 6.76
C ASN A 272 -10.67 -11.74 7.50
N GLU A 273 -10.24 -11.57 8.75
CA GLU A 273 -10.44 -10.32 9.50
C GLU A 273 -9.70 -9.14 8.82
N VAL A 274 -8.46 -9.35 8.34
CA VAL A 274 -7.73 -8.34 7.54
C VAL A 274 -8.51 -7.95 6.29
N GLU A 275 -9.14 -8.92 5.62
CA GLU A 275 -9.93 -8.63 4.43
C GLU A 275 -11.20 -7.83 4.72
N GLN A 276 -11.88 -8.12 5.82
CA GLN A 276 -13.04 -7.34 6.27
C GLN A 276 -12.63 -5.91 6.65
N LEU A 277 -11.53 -5.76 7.37
CA LEU A 277 -10.99 -4.44 7.70
C LEU A 277 -10.60 -3.66 6.43
N ARG A 278 -9.97 -4.32 5.46
CA ARG A 278 -9.58 -3.71 4.19
C ARG A 278 -10.78 -3.29 3.33
N ALA A 279 -11.88 -4.04 3.39
CA ALA A 279 -13.13 -3.69 2.70
C ALA A 279 -13.65 -2.31 3.14
N ASN A 280 -13.46 -1.97 4.42
CA ASN A 280 -13.92 -0.72 5.02
C ASN A 280 -12.99 0.48 4.77
N VAL A 281 -11.99 0.36 3.90
CA VAL A 281 -11.11 1.46 3.48
C VAL A 281 -11.58 1.99 2.13
N SER A 282 -11.84 3.29 1.99
CA SER A 282 -12.47 3.86 0.77
C SER A 282 -11.55 3.93 -0.46
N GLU A 283 -10.26 4.19 -0.27
CA GLU A 283 -9.32 4.50 -1.36
C GLU A 283 -8.37 3.35 -1.66
N ASP A 284 -8.14 3.06 -2.95
CA ASP A 284 -7.24 1.96 -3.38
C ASP A 284 -5.81 2.15 -2.86
N ARG A 285 -5.31 3.40 -2.84
CA ARG A 285 -3.99 3.72 -2.25
C ARG A 285 -3.96 3.43 -0.75
N MET A 286 -4.99 3.84 -0.02
CA MET A 286 -5.09 3.54 1.42
C MET A 286 -5.17 2.03 1.66
N ARG A 287 -5.88 1.27 0.80
CA ARG A 287 -5.94 -0.20 0.87
C ARG A 287 -4.58 -0.87 0.68
N ILE A 288 -3.73 -0.33 -0.20
CA ILE A 288 -2.34 -0.81 -0.38
C ILE A 288 -1.56 -0.56 0.90
N SER A 289 -1.58 0.69 1.39
CA SER A 289 -0.84 1.07 2.59
C SER A 289 -1.27 0.24 3.79
N PHE A 290 -2.58 0.13 4.02
CA PHE A 290 -3.21 -0.62 5.10
C PHE A 290 -2.80 -2.10 5.15
N ALA A 291 -2.60 -2.73 3.99
CA ALA A 291 -2.25 -4.14 3.91
C ALA A 291 -0.75 -4.42 4.20
N THR A 292 0.10 -3.40 4.12
CA THR A 292 1.57 -3.56 4.11
C THR A 292 2.11 -4.13 5.43
N ASP A 293 1.50 -3.79 6.57
CA ASP A 293 1.86 -4.29 7.91
C ASP A 293 1.01 -5.50 8.36
N LYS A 294 0.12 -6.01 7.48
CA LYS A 294 -0.85 -7.08 7.79
C LYS A 294 -0.65 -8.32 6.93
N VAL A 295 0.57 -8.48 6.38
CA VAL A 295 0.94 -9.61 5.53
C VAL A 295 1.21 -10.90 6.32
N ALA A 296 1.55 -10.78 7.61
CA ALA A 296 1.99 -11.90 8.45
C ALA A 296 1.03 -13.09 8.46
N ALA A 297 -0.29 -12.86 8.50
CA ALA A 297 -1.26 -13.96 8.46
C ALA A 297 -1.27 -14.71 7.12
N TYR A 298 -1.04 -14.01 6.00
CA TYR A 298 -0.92 -14.64 4.69
C TYR A 298 0.41 -15.40 4.59
N ASP A 299 1.48 -14.81 5.10
CA ASP A 299 2.82 -15.39 5.11
C ASP A 299 2.86 -16.69 5.92
N ASP A 300 2.28 -16.71 7.11
CA ASP A 300 2.13 -17.91 7.93
C ASP A 300 1.25 -18.98 7.26
N LEU A 301 0.16 -18.59 6.58
CA LEU A 301 -0.66 -19.53 5.81
C LEU A 301 0.12 -20.15 4.65
N ILE A 302 0.91 -19.35 3.94
CA ILE A 302 1.76 -19.83 2.85
C ILE A 302 2.78 -20.82 3.43
N ARG A 303 3.48 -20.47 4.51
CA ARG A 303 4.41 -21.38 5.19
C ARG A 303 3.73 -22.69 5.58
N LEU A 304 2.55 -22.63 6.20
CA LEU A 304 1.77 -23.80 6.59
C LEU A 304 1.52 -24.74 5.42
N TYR A 305 0.99 -24.20 4.31
CA TYR A 305 0.69 -25.01 3.12
C TYR A 305 1.96 -25.54 2.45
N MET A 306 3.06 -24.78 2.47
CA MET A 306 4.34 -25.23 1.90
C MET A 306 5.04 -26.29 2.76
N SER A 307 4.78 -26.34 4.07
CA SER A 307 5.36 -27.32 5.01
C SER A 307 4.53 -28.60 5.17
N ARG A 308 3.19 -28.51 5.13
CA ARG A 308 2.30 -29.64 5.45
C ARG A 308 2.24 -30.74 4.38
N ASN A 309 2.59 -30.41 3.12
CA ASN A 309 2.68 -31.35 2.00
C ASN A 309 1.42 -32.22 1.78
N VAL A 310 0.22 -31.63 1.91
CA VAL A 310 -1.07 -32.30 1.61
C VAL A 310 -1.54 -31.94 0.20
N ASN A 311 -2.24 -32.86 -0.47
CA ASN A 311 -2.83 -32.61 -1.78
C ASN A 311 -3.68 -31.33 -1.79
N GLY A 312 -3.41 -30.45 -2.75
CA GLY A 312 -4.08 -29.15 -2.88
C GLY A 312 -3.47 -28.01 -2.06
N ASP A 313 -2.52 -28.27 -1.16
CA ASP A 313 -1.84 -27.21 -0.39
C ASP A 313 -1.10 -26.23 -1.30
N VAL A 314 -0.44 -26.69 -2.37
CA VAL A 314 0.22 -25.82 -3.34
C VAL A 314 -0.76 -24.83 -4.00
N ALA A 315 -1.97 -25.29 -4.35
CA ALA A 315 -3.01 -24.42 -4.91
C ALA A 315 -3.52 -23.42 -3.86
N ARG A 316 -3.69 -23.86 -2.60
CA ARG A 316 -4.06 -22.99 -1.47
C ARG A 316 -2.99 -21.95 -1.15
N ALA A 317 -1.71 -22.32 -1.19
CA ALA A 317 -0.57 -21.42 -1.03
C ALA A 317 -0.59 -20.36 -2.13
N PHE A 318 -0.68 -20.78 -3.40
CA PHE A 318 -0.79 -19.86 -4.54
C PHE A 318 -1.98 -18.90 -4.39
N ALA A 319 -3.18 -19.40 -4.08
CA ALA A 319 -4.36 -18.56 -3.86
C ALA A 319 -4.15 -17.56 -2.70
N THR A 320 -3.42 -17.96 -1.66
CA THR A 320 -3.06 -17.07 -0.54
C THR A 320 -2.09 -15.97 -1.00
N THR A 321 -1.10 -16.27 -1.86
CA THR A 321 -0.25 -15.23 -2.45
C THR A 321 -1.04 -14.24 -3.29
N GLU A 322 -2.04 -14.71 -4.04
CA GLU A 322 -2.89 -13.83 -4.85
C GLU A 322 -3.77 -12.94 -3.98
N ARG A 323 -4.28 -13.45 -2.85
CA ARG A 323 -5.00 -12.64 -1.85
C ARG A 323 -4.13 -11.53 -1.26
N ALA A 324 -2.87 -11.86 -0.97
CA ALA A 324 -1.89 -10.90 -0.44
C ALA A 324 -1.54 -9.81 -1.48
N LYS A 325 -1.26 -10.18 -2.74
CA LYS A 325 -0.80 -9.26 -3.80
C LYS A 325 -1.91 -8.44 -4.48
N ALA A 326 -2.98 -9.09 -4.91
CA ALA A 326 -3.70 -8.66 -6.13
C ALA A 326 -4.80 -7.62 -5.90
N ARG A 327 -5.28 -7.43 -4.67
CA ARG A 327 -6.62 -6.81 -4.49
C ARG A 327 -6.68 -5.32 -4.80
N ALA A 328 -5.70 -4.51 -4.41
CA ALA A 328 -5.78 -3.08 -4.68
C ALA A 328 -5.69 -2.71 -6.17
N LEU A 329 -4.86 -3.44 -6.94
CA LEU A 329 -4.76 -3.23 -8.38
C LEU A 329 -5.96 -3.79 -9.15
N VAL A 330 -6.49 -4.94 -8.72
CA VAL A 330 -7.73 -5.51 -9.28
C VAL A 330 -8.89 -4.53 -9.12
N MET A 331 -9.00 -3.85 -7.97
CA MET A 331 -10.00 -2.81 -7.76
C MET A 331 -9.81 -1.61 -8.71
N LEU A 332 -8.57 -1.14 -8.87
CA LEU A 332 -8.25 -0.08 -9.84
C LEU A 332 -8.65 -0.46 -11.27
N LEU A 333 -8.49 -1.73 -11.64
CA LEU A 333 -8.89 -2.27 -12.94
C LEU A 333 -10.42 -2.36 -13.04
N GLY A 334 -11.10 -2.88 -12.02
CA GLY A 334 -12.57 -3.05 -11.97
C GLY A 334 -13.38 -1.75 -12.05
N LYS A 335 -12.78 -0.61 -11.69
CA LYS A 335 -13.37 0.74 -11.83
C LYS A 335 -13.48 1.19 -13.29
N THR A 336 -14.39 0.59 -14.06
CA THR A 336 -14.89 1.17 -15.31
C THR A 336 -15.78 2.36 -15.00
N SER A 337 -15.31 3.57 -15.37
CA SER A 337 -16.08 4.83 -15.47
C SER A 337 -17.27 4.98 -14.52
N ALA A 338 -17.02 5.31 -13.25
CA ALA A 338 -18.03 6.07 -12.52
C ALA A 338 -18.14 7.47 -13.18
N PRO A 339 -19.35 7.95 -13.51
CA PRO A 339 -19.53 9.29 -14.03
C PRO A 339 -18.98 10.27 -13.00
N LYS A 340 -18.10 11.18 -13.43
CA LYS A 340 -17.69 12.32 -12.60
C LYS A 340 -18.98 13.03 -12.20
N PRO A 341 -19.29 13.18 -10.90
CA PRO A 341 -20.33 14.10 -10.49
C PRO A 341 -19.93 15.47 -11.03
N GLU A 342 -20.86 16.17 -11.69
CA GLU A 342 -20.75 17.61 -11.95
C GLU A 342 -20.87 18.33 -10.59
N ALA A 343 -19.88 18.15 -9.72
CA ALA A 343 -19.78 18.87 -8.47
C ALA A 343 -19.06 20.19 -8.72
N THR A 344 -19.67 21.29 -8.29
CA THR A 344 -18.98 22.56 -8.04
C THR A 344 -17.66 22.27 -7.31
N PRO A 345 -16.51 22.80 -7.77
CA PRO A 345 -15.23 22.48 -7.16
C PRO A 345 -15.24 22.91 -5.70
N THR A 346 -15.23 21.93 -4.80
CA THR A 346 -15.01 22.16 -3.37
C THR A 346 -13.60 22.73 -3.17
N GLU A 347 -13.39 23.53 -2.12
CA GLU A 347 -12.09 24.15 -1.82
C GLU A 347 -10.90 23.16 -1.81
N PRO A 348 -11.03 21.91 -1.31
CA PRO A 348 -9.96 20.90 -1.40
C PRO A 348 -9.57 20.55 -2.83
N LEU A 349 -10.53 20.50 -3.77
CA LEU A 349 -10.27 20.17 -5.17
C LEU A 349 -9.54 21.31 -5.91
N SER A 350 -9.81 22.56 -5.56
CA SER A 350 -9.07 23.70 -6.13
C SER A 350 -7.64 23.77 -5.60
N LYS A 351 -7.43 23.58 -4.28
CA LYS A 351 -6.09 23.52 -3.68
C LYS A 351 -5.28 22.35 -4.26
N LEU A 352 -5.92 21.20 -4.44
CA LEU A 352 -5.28 20.03 -5.05
C LEU A 352 -4.81 20.32 -6.48
N ARG A 353 -5.63 20.99 -7.29
CA ARG A 353 -5.24 21.38 -8.67
C ARG A 353 -4.08 22.38 -8.66
N ALA A 354 -4.07 23.32 -7.72
CA ALA A 354 -3.00 24.31 -7.58
C ALA A 354 -1.67 23.65 -7.18
N ALA A 355 -1.67 22.83 -6.13
CA ALA A 355 -0.48 22.09 -5.68
C ALA A 355 0.06 21.16 -6.78
N GLN A 356 -0.82 20.50 -7.55
CA GLN A 356 -0.42 19.70 -8.71
C GLN A 356 0.23 20.54 -9.81
N ALA A 357 -0.31 21.73 -10.09
CA ALA A 357 0.28 22.63 -11.08
C ALA A 357 1.69 23.10 -10.64
N GLU A 358 1.87 23.39 -9.35
CA GLU A 358 3.15 23.79 -8.79
C GLU A 358 4.17 22.64 -8.76
N LEU A 359 3.75 21.41 -8.43
CA LEU A 359 4.65 20.25 -8.46
C LEU A 359 5.17 20.01 -9.88
N ASN A 360 4.29 20.11 -10.88
CA ASN A 360 4.67 19.98 -12.27
C ASN A 360 5.65 21.07 -12.71
N ALA A 361 5.47 22.32 -12.25
CA ALA A 361 6.42 23.40 -12.51
C ALA A 361 7.79 23.12 -11.86
N THR A 362 7.80 22.64 -10.62
CA THR A 362 9.02 22.29 -9.86
C THR A 362 9.81 21.17 -10.53
N TYR A 363 9.14 20.11 -10.98
CA TYR A 363 9.80 19.04 -11.73
C TYR A 363 10.34 19.50 -13.09
N SER A 364 9.64 20.42 -13.76
CA SER A 364 10.11 20.96 -15.04
C SER A 364 11.41 21.76 -14.86
N GLU A 365 11.55 22.49 -13.74
CA GLU A 365 12.78 23.20 -13.39
C GLU A 365 13.91 22.24 -12.92
N LEU A 366 13.55 21.14 -12.25
CA LEU A 366 14.50 20.10 -11.83
C LEU A 366 15.17 19.42 -13.03
N MET A 367 14.40 19.23 -14.11
CA MET A 367 14.81 18.49 -15.31
C MET A 367 15.40 19.39 -16.42
N SER A 368 15.35 20.73 -16.29
CA SER A 368 15.93 21.64 -17.28
C SER A 368 17.47 21.65 -17.19
N SER A 369 18.15 21.61 -18.33
CA SER A 369 19.62 21.49 -18.43
C SER A 369 20.38 22.69 -17.81
N PRO A 370 21.58 22.51 -17.22
CA PRO A 370 22.34 23.57 -16.54
C PRO A 370 22.88 24.67 -17.45
N GLU A 371 22.98 24.42 -18.76
CA GLU A 371 23.74 25.26 -19.69
C GLU A 371 23.05 26.57 -20.09
N GLY A 372 21.77 26.75 -19.76
CA GLY A 372 21.05 28.01 -19.96
C GLY A 372 20.50 28.54 -18.65
N ASN A 373 21.15 29.56 -18.07
CA ASN A 373 20.76 30.55 -17.04
C ASN A 373 19.27 30.64 -16.53
N MET A 374 18.57 29.52 -16.28
CA MET A 374 17.12 29.48 -16.06
C MET A 374 16.67 28.68 -14.82
N ARG A 375 17.58 28.09 -14.03
CA ARG A 375 17.22 27.57 -12.71
C ARG A 375 17.17 28.73 -11.71
N LYS A 376 15.97 29.13 -11.30
CA LYS A 376 15.73 30.21 -10.33
C LYS A 376 15.98 29.74 -8.90
N ARG A 377 15.80 28.45 -8.64
CA ARG A 377 16.04 27.79 -7.34
C ARG A 377 17.19 26.80 -7.46
N SER A 378 17.89 26.59 -6.36
CA SER A 378 18.94 25.57 -6.27
C SER A 378 18.35 24.15 -6.34
N LEU A 379 19.16 23.18 -6.74
CA LEU A 379 18.72 21.78 -6.83
C LEU A 379 18.19 21.23 -5.49
N PRO A 380 18.84 21.46 -4.33
CA PRO A 380 18.29 21.03 -3.04
C PRO A 380 16.95 21.68 -2.69
N GLU A 381 16.76 22.96 -3.00
CA GLU A 381 15.49 23.67 -2.77
C GLU A 381 14.36 23.12 -3.65
N LEU A 382 14.64 22.82 -4.92
CA LEU A 382 13.67 22.20 -5.82
C LEU A 382 13.29 20.79 -5.36
N GLN A 383 14.26 20.00 -4.90
CA GLN A 383 14.01 18.68 -4.34
C GLN A 383 13.16 18.77 -3.06
N ALA A 384 13.50 19.68 -2.15
CA ALA A 384 12.74 19.91 -0.92
C ALA A 384 11.30 20.35 -1.21
N ARG A 385 11.12 21.30 -2.14
CA ARG A 385 9.79 21.78 -2.53
C ARG A 385 8.97 20.72 -3.26
N ALA A 386 9.59 19.89 -4.10
CA ALA A 386 8.91 18.78 -4.75
C ALA A 386 8.39 17.77 -3.71
N ILE A 387 9.22 17.39 -2.73
CA ILE A 387 8.83 16.51 -1.62
C ILE A 387 7.69 17.13 -0.80
N GLU A 388 7.73 18.43 -0.53
CA GLU A 388 6.68 19.14 0.19
C GLU A 388 5.35 19.11 -0.57
N LEU A 389 5.37 19.47 -1.85
CA LEU A 389 4.17 19.47 -2.71
C LEU A 389 3.60 18.06 -2.91
N GLU A 390 4.45 17.03 -3.04
CA GLU A 390 4.00 15.63 -3.08
C GLU A 390 3.23 15.23 -1.81
N ARG A 391 3.70 15.67 -0.64
CA ARG A 391 3.02 15.44 0.65
C ARG A 391 1.72 16.22 0.74
N GLU A 392 1.70 17.48 0.32
CA GLU A 392 0.50 18.32 0.31
C GLU A 392 -0.58 17.74 -0.61
N ILE A 393 -0.21 17.37 -1.84
CA ILE A 393 -1.09 16.70 -2.81
C ILE A 393 -1.65 15.42 -2.22
N SER A 394 -0.80 14.60 -1.58
CA SER A 394 -1.24 13.36 -0.95
C SER A 394 -2.30 13.64 0.13
N ARG A 395 -2.08 14.61 1.04
CA ARG A 395 -3.09 14.97 2.05
C ARG A 395 -4.38 15.49 1.45
N LEU A 396 -4.29 16.42 0.50
CA LEU A 396 -5.46 17.00 -0.15
C LEU A 396 -6.28 15.95 -0.90
N GLN A 397 -5.64 14.89 -1.43
CA GLN A 397 -6.32 13.75 -2.01
C GLN A 397 -7.07 12.91 -0.97
N LEU A 398 -6.40 12.51 0.12
CA LEU A 398 -7.03 11.75 1.20
C LEU A 398 -8.28 12.48 1.72
N HIS A 399 -8.17 13.79 1.84
CA HIS A 399 -9.21 14.70 2.30
C HIS A 399 -10.39 14.83 1.34
N ALA A 400 -10.11 15.11 0.07
CA ALA A 400 -11.15 15.22 -0.95
C ALA A 400 -11.91 13.88 -1.11
N ASN A 401 -11.22 12.75 -0.96
CA ASN A 401 -11.81 11.43 -1.05
C ASN A 401 -12.64 11.05 0.19
N ALA A 402 -12.22 11.45 1.40
CA ALA A 402 -12.97 11.23 2.63
C ALA A 402 -14.39 11.81 2.56
N LEU A 403 -14.54 12.97 1.91
CA LEU A 403 -15.80 13.70 1.77
C LEU A 403 -16.73 13.16 0.68
N MET A 404 -16.22 12.40 -0.29
CA MET A 404 -17.05 11.85 -1.38
C MET A 404 -17.79 10.57 -0.99
N GLY A 405 -17.63 10.08 0.24
CA GLY A 405 -18.35 8.93 0.77
C GLY A 405 -17.94 7.60 0.13
N VAL A 406 -18.42 6.50 0.73
CA VAL A 406 -18.19 5.13 0.24
C VAL A 406 -19.03 4.92 -1.01
N THR A 407 -18.40 4.78 -2.17
CA THR A 407 -19.04 4.05 -3.27
C THR A 407 -18.99 2.58 -2.89
N ASP A 408 -20.14 1.93 -2.87
CA ASP A 408 -20.34 0.50 -2.57
C ASP A 408 -19.64 -0.34 -3.65
N ASP A 409 -18.30 -0.39 -3.59
CA ASP A 409 -17.46 -1.16 -4.49
C ASP A 409 -17.58 -2.61 -4.05
N GLN A 410 -18.45 -3.35 -4.75
CA GLN A 410 -18.55 -4.79 -4.57
C GLN A 410 -17.15 -5.41 -4.68
N LEU A 411 -16.68 -6.01 -3.59
CA LEU A 411 -15.46 -6.80 -3.58
C LEU A 411 -15.65 -7.98 -4.53
N SER A 412 -14.97 -7.96 -5.68
CA SER A 412 -14.82 -9.17 -6.47
C SER A 412 -14.08 -10.20 -5.62
N ALA A 413 -14.70 -11.35 -5.38
CA ALA A 413 -14.07 -12.49 -4.75
C ALA A 413 -12.74 -12.83 -5.47
N PRO A 414 -11.72 -13.34 -4.76
CA PRO A 414 -10.50 -13.78 -5.41
C PRO A 414 -10.85 -14.82 -6.47
N MET A 415 -10.32 -14.64 -7.68
CA MET A 415 -10.52 -15.62 -8.75
C MET A 415 -9.90 -16.95 -8.32
N THR A 416 -10.62 -18.05 -8.56
CA THR A 416 -10.11 -19.38 -8.28
C THR A 416 -8.92 -19.70 -9.19
N ASP A 417 -8.06 -20.62 -8.77
CA ASP A 417 -6.97 -21.14 -9.59
C ASP A 417 -7.49 -21.67 -10.93
N GLU A 418 -8.66 -22.30 -10.94
CA GLU A 418 -9.36 -22.75 -12.14
C GLU A 418 -9.68 -21.59 -13.10
N ALA A 419 -10.14 -20.46 -12.58
CA ALA A 419 -10.48 -19.31 -13.40
C ALA A 419 -9.24 -18.67 -14.05
N VAL A 420 -8.08 -18.65 -13.36
CA VAL A 420 -6.80 -18.25 -13.95
C VAL A 420 -6.37 -19.24 -15.04
N ARG A 421 -6.42 -20.54 -14.75
CA ARG A 421 -6.00 -21.60 -15.69
C ARG A 421 -6.82 -21.59 -16.98
N SER A 422 -8.12 -21.33 -16.89
CA SER A 422 -9.04 -21.29 -18.04
C SER A 422 -8.67 -20.22 -19.08
N GLN A 423 -7.88 -19.22 -18.70
CA GLN A 423 -7.49 -18.11 -19.57
C GLN A 423 -6.08 -18.28 -20.17
N LEU A 424 -5.31 -19.28 -19.73
CA LEU A 424 -3.97 -19.56 -20.26
C LEU A 424 -4.05 -20.40 -21.53
N GLN A 425 -3.21 -20.09 -22.52
CA GLN A 425 -3.05 -20.92 -23.71
C GLN A 425 -2.24 -22.19 -23.37
N PRO A 426 -2.39 -23.31 -24.13
CA PRO A 426 -1.69 -24.56 -23.85
C PRO A 426 -0.15 -24.45 -23.86
N ASP A 427 0.40 -23.50 -24.63
CA ASP A 427 1.84 -23.24 -24.79
C ASP A 427 2.37 -22.16 -23.82
N THR A 428 1.57 -21.75 -22.84
CA THR A 428 1.87 -20.63 -21.95
C THR A 428 1.96 -21.09 -20.50
N ALA A 429 3.05 -20.73 -19.83
CA ALA A 429 3.21 -20.91 -18.39
C ALA A 429 3.25 -19.55 -17.67
N LEU A 430 2.55 -19.45 -16.55
CA LEU A 430 2.63 -18.30 -15.65
C LEU A 430 3.53 -18.65 -14.47
N VAL A 431 4.53 -17.82 -14.20
CA VAL A 431 5.44 -17.97 -13.07
C VAL A 431 5.17 -16.86 -12.07
N SER A 432 4.67 -17.21 -10.89
CA SER A 432 4.40 -16.26 -9.81
C SER A 432 5.40 -16.43 -8.68
N TYR A 433 6.19 -15.38 -8.43
CA TYR A 433 7.15 -15.32 -7.34
C TYR A 433 6.52 -14.67 -6.11
N TYR A 434 6.78 -15.17 -4.92
CA TYR A 434 6.36 -14.53 -3.67
C TYR A 434 7.51 -14.57 -2.67
N ILE A 435 7.67 -13.50 -1.89
CA ILE A 435 8.73 -13.39 -0.88
C ILE A 435 8.03 -13.39 0.46
N CYS A 436 8.38 -14.36 1.30
CA CYS A 436 7.88 -14.53 2.65
C CYS A 436 9.08 -14.47 3.60
N ASP A 437 9.20 -13.38 4.33
CA ASP A 437 10.40 -12.97 5.07
C ASP A 437 11.67 -13.08 4.21
N GLU A 438 12.60 -13.97 4.57
CA GLU A 438 13.86 -14.22 3.87
C GLU A 438 13.77 -15.33 2.80
N THR A 439 12.59 -15.91 2.55
CA THR A 439 12.41 -17.05 1.65
C THR A 439 11.65 -16.64 0.39
N ILE A 440 12.17 -17.03 -0.78
CA ILE A 440 11.55 -16.82 -2.09
C ILE A 440 10.85 -18.10 -2.51
N PHE A 441 9.55 -18.01 -2.77
CA PHE A 441 8.73 -19.08 -3.35
C PHE A 441 8.40 -18.76 -4.81
N ALA A 442 8.24 -19.82 -5.61
CA ALA A 442 7.79 -19.69 -6.99
C ALA A 442 6.75 -20.76 -7.32
N PHE A 443 5.66 -20.30 -7.94
CA PHE A 443 4.54 -21.11 -8.39
C PHE A 443 4.46 -21.07 -9.91
N VAL A 444 4.41 -22.23 -10.53
CA VAL A 444 4.21 -22.42 -11.97
C VAL A 444 2.76 -22.83 -12.20
N VAL A 445 2.03 -22.03 -12.96
CA VAL A 445 0.64 -22.27 -13.34
C VAL A 445 0.57 -22.57 -14.82
N THR A 446 0.02 -23.74 -15.14
CA THR A 446 -0.27 -24.16 -16.52
C THR A 446 -1.72 -24.66 -16.60
N GLN A 447 -2.21 -25.03 -17.79
CA GLN A 447 -3.53 -25.66 -17.90
C GLN A 447 -3.65 -26.95 -17.08
N GLN A 448 -2.54 -27.64 -16.79
CA GLN A 448 -2.54 -28.89 -16.01
C GLN A 448 -2.74 -28.67 -14.51
N GLY A 449 -2.41 -27.48 -13.99
CA GLY A 449 -2.54 -27.18 -12.57
C GLY A 449 -1.53 -26.16 -12.07
N VAL A 450 -1.51 -25.99 -10.75
CA VAL A 450 -0.55 -25.16 -10.03
C VAL A 450 0.49 -26.07 -9.39
N ARG A 451 1.77 -25.81 -9.63
CA ARG A 451 2.90 -26.54 -9.05
C ARG A 451 3.86 -25.56 -8.38
N ALA A 452 4.38 -25.91 -7.21
CA ALA A 452 5.45 -25.17 -6.58
C ALA A 452 6.80 -25.79 -6.96
N ALA A 453 7.81 -24.94 -7.09
CA ALA A 453 9.17 -25.37 -7.44
C ALA A 453 10.00 -25.87 -6.25
N SER A 454 9.49 -25.62 -5.05
CA SER A 454 10.09 -26.03 -3.79
C SER A 454 8.98 -26.34 -2.79
N ASN A 455 9.34 -26.99 -1.69
CA ASN A 455 8.53 -27.09 -0.48
C ASN A 455 8.84 -25.89 0.45
N GLU A 456 8.87 -26.08 1.77
CA GLU A 456 9.10 -25.01 2.75
C GLU A 456 10.41 -24.23 2.57
N ALA A 457 11.46 -24.85 2.01
CA ALA A 457 12.78 -24.22 1.90
C ALA A 457 12.80 -23.02 0.92
N GLY A 458 11.76 -22.89 0.09
CA GLY A 458 11.76 -21.94 -1.03
C GLY A 458 12.74 -22.36 -2.14
N ILE A 459 12.76 -21.56 -3.20
CA ILE A 459 13.72 -21.71 -4.31
C ILE A 459 15.05 -21.01 -4.01
N ALA A 460 15.03 -19.96 -3.19
CA ALA A 460 16.18 -19.16 -2.82
C ALA A 460 15.91 -18.35 -1.55
N ALA A 461 16.98 -17.89 -0.91
CA ALA A 461 16.89 -16.90 0.16
C ALA A 461 17.05 -15.47 -0.40
N VAL A 462 16.38 -14.49 0.20
CA VAL A 462 16.54 -13.07 -0.14
C VAL A 462 17.99 -12.63 0.06
N ALA A 463 18.62 -13.05 1.15
CA ALA A 463 20.03 -12.79 1.43
C ALA A 463 21.02 -13.28 0.35
N SER A 464 20.68 -14.31 -0.45
CA SER A 464 21.54 -14.76 -1.54
C SER A 464 21.29 -14.02 -2.86
N VAL A 465 20.04 -13.59 -3.09
CA VAL A 465 19.62 -12.92 -4.34
C VAL A 465 19.84 -11.41 -4.30
N ALA A 466 19.57 -10.75 -3.18
CA ALA A 466 19.68 -9.29 -3.05
C ALA A 466 21.10 -8.76 -3.39
N PRO A 467 22.21 -9.38 -2.94
CA PRO A 467 23.55 -8.95 -3.35
C PRO A 467 23.81 -9.10 -4.85
N LEU A 468 23.22 -10.10 -5.51
CA LEU A 468 23.34 -10.29 -6.95
C LEU A 468 22.61 -9.19 -7.72
N LEU A 469 21.40 -8.81 -7.29
CA LEU A 469 20.68 -7.68 -7.88
C LEU A 469 21.41 -6.34 -7.65
N GLN A 470 22.00 -6.14 -6.47
CA GLN A 470 22.83 -4.96 -6.22
C GLN A 470 24.04 -4.92 -7.16
N LYS A 471 24.72 -6.06 -7.37
CA LYS A 471 25.83 -6.17 -8.33
C LYS A 471 25.35 -5.87 -9.75
N LEU A 472 24.19 -6.37 -10.16
CA LEU A 472 23.59 -6.09 -11.47
C LEU A 472 23.31 -4.60 -11.65
N GLY A 473 22.69 -3.96 -10.66
CA GLY A 473 22.46 -2.52 -10.66
C GLY A 473 23.76 -1.70 -10.76
N ALA A 474 24.81 -2.12 -10.06
CA ALA A 474 26.13 -1.48 -10.16
C ALA A 474 26.76 -1.62 -11.55
N GLN A 475 26.48 -2.70 -12.30
CA GLN A 475 26.94 -2.81 -13.69
C GLN A 475 26.23 -1.79 -14.60
N TRP A 476 24.94 -1.55 -14.40
CA TRP A 476 24.22 -0.55 -15.19
C TRP A 476 24.73 0.87 -14.98
N GLU A 477 25.10 1.24 -13.76
CA GLU A 477 25.70 2.55 -13.52
C GLU A 477 27.07 2.72 -14.23
N ARG A 478 27.82 1.63 -14.43
CA ARG A 478 29.08 1.68 -15.20
C ARG A 478 28.86 1.91 -16.69
N PHE A 479 27.75 1.42 -17.25
CA PHE A 479 27.36 1.75 -18.62
C PHE A 479 26.99 3.23 -18.78
N ARG A 480 26.57 3.91 -17.70
CA ARG A 480 26.29 5.35 -17.70
C ARG A 480 27.54 6.23 -17.53
N ALA A 481 28.72 5.65 -17.32
CA ALA A 481 29.98 6.39 -17.17
C ALA A 481 30.52 6.99 -18.48
N GLY A 482 29.84 6.77 -19.62
CA GLY A 482 30.15 7.36 -20.91
C GLY A 482 30.40 6.33 -22.01
N ARG A 483 30.10 6.72 -23.26
CA ARG A 483 30.10 5.82 -24.44
C ARG A 483 31.50 5.24 -24.72
N GLU A 484 32.54 6.04 -24.56
CA GLU A 484 33.93 5.60 -24.77
C GLU A 484 34.40 4.58 -23.73
N PHE A 485 34.04 4.79 -22.46
CA PHE A 485 34.34 3.84 -21.39
C PHE A 485 33.65 2.49 -21.62
N ALA A 486 32.35 2.53 -21.95
CA ALA A 486 31.57 1.35 -22.25
C ALA A 486 32.13 0.58 -23.45
N GLN A 487 32.55 1.26 -24.52
CA GLN A 487 33.18 0.62 -25.68
C GLN A 487 34.52 -0.01 -25.34
N ARG A 488 35.38 0.69 -24.59
CA ARG A 488 36.72 0.20 -24.23
C ARG A 488 36.69 -1.04 -23.33
N HIS A 489 35.68 -1.16 -22.47
CA HIS A 489 35.54 -2.25 -21.50
C HIS A 489 34.37 -3.21 -21.81
N ALA A 490 33.80 -3.15 -23.02
CA ALA A 490 32.58 -3.87 -23.39
C ALA A 490 32.63 -5.37 -23.06
N ALA A 491 33.66 -6.08 -23.53
CA ALA A 491 33.80 -7.52 -23.32
C ALA A 491 33.91 -7.91 -21.83
N GLN A 492 34.60 -7.10 -21.03
CA GLN A 492 34.74 -7.36 -19.59
C GLN A 492 33.44 -7.08 -18.83
N LEU A 493 32.74 -5.98 -19.19
CA LEU A 493 31.45 -5.63 -18.61
C LEU A 493 30.40 -6.69 -18.95
N GLU A 494 30.37 -7.14 -20.20
CA GLU A 494 29.49 -8.20 -20.68
C GLU A 494 29.74 -9.51 -19.92
N GLN A 495 30.99 -9.99 -19.87
CA GLN A 495 31.32 -11.22 -19.16
C GLN A 495 30.97 -11.14 -17.66
N SER A 496 31.23 -9.98 -17.03
CA SER A 496 30.89 -9.79 -15.62
C SER A 496 29.38 -9.76 -15.38
N THR A 497 28.62 -9.22 -16.33
CA THR A 497 27.16 -9.14 -16.28
C THR A 497 26.55 -10.52 -16.51
N GLN A 498 27.03 -11.26 -17.52
CA GLN A 498 26.62 -12.64 -17.79
C GLN A 498 26.83 -13.56 -16.57
N ARG A 499 27.94 -13.42 -15.83
CA ARG A 499 28.15 -14.19 -14.60
C ARG A 499 27.10 -13.92 -13.52
N VAL A 500 26.72 -12.66 -13.34
CA VAL A 500 25.66 -12.28 -12.38
C VAL A 500 24.30 -12.80 -12.85
N LEU A 501 24.00 -12.66 -14.14
CA LEU A 501 22.75 -13.15 -14.75
C LEU A 501 22.64 -14.67 -14.70
N ALA A 502 23.74 -15.40 -14.85
CA ALA A 502 23.79 -16.85 -14.70
C ALA A 502 23.57 -17.30 -13.25
N ALA A 503 24.17 -16.60 -12.29
CA ALA A 503 23.91 -16.88 -10.88
C ALA A 503 22.44 -16.62 -10.50
N LEU A 504 21.84 -15.54 -11.01
CA LEU A 504 20.42 -15.24 -10.83
C LEU A 504 19.53 -16.28 -11.52
N TYR A 505 19.91 -16.75 -12.71
CA TYR A 505 19.23 -17.82 -13.42
C TYR A 505 19.18 -19.10 -12.60
N GLY A 506 20.34 -19.57 -12.10
CA GLY A 506 20.44 -20.80 -11.32
C GLY A 506 19.64 -20.73 -10.01
N ALA A 507 19.59 -19.56 -9.37
CA ALA A 507 18.83 -19.37 -8.14
C ALA A 507 17.31 -19.25 -8.36
N LEU A 508 16.88 -18.59 -9.44
CA LEU A 508 15.48 -18.13 -9.58
C LEU A 508 14.69 -18.81 -10.69
N PHE A 509 15.35 -19.41 -11.68
CA PHE A 509 14.69 -19.92 -12.87
C PHE A 509 14.98 -21.40 -13.14
N GLU A 510 16.23 -21.84 -12.96
CA GLU A 510 16.62 -23.25 -13.15
C GLU A 510 15.72 -24.25 -12.39
N PRO A 511 15.32 -24.01 -11.10
CA PRO A 511 14.42 -24.92 -10.38
C PRO A 511 13.01 -25.04 -11.01
N LEU A 512 12.63 -24.11 -11.89
CA LEU A 512 11.31 -24.04 -12.50
C LEU A 512 11.21 -24.81 -13.81
N GLU A 513 12.33 -25.03 -14.50
CA GLU A 513 12.33 -25.62 -15.84
C GLU A 513 11.60 -26.96 -15.92
N PRO A 514 11.74 -27.90 -14.96
CA PRO A 514 11.03 -29.18 -15.00
C PRO A 514 9.49 -29.03 -14.94
N LEU A 515 8.99 -27.89 -14.44
CA LEU A 515 7.56 -27.63 -14.28
C LEU A 515 6.91 -27.00 -15.52
N MET A 516 7.72 -26.55 -16.49
CA MET A 516 7.29 -25.75 -17.64
C MET A 516 7.53 -26.46 -18.98
N GLN A 517 7.59 -27.80 -18.98
CA GLN A 517 7.81 -28.57 -20.21
C GLN A 517 6.74 -28.26 -21.26
N GLY A 518 7.19 -27.87 -22.47
CA GLY A 518 6.33 -27.53 -23.60
C GLY A 518 5.85 -26.09 -23.65
N ALA A 519 6.17 -25.26 -22.65
CA ALA A 519 5.85 -23.83 -22.70
C ALA A 519 6.77 -23.11 -23.70
N GLN A 520 6.21 -22.23 -24.52
CA GLN A 520 6.93 -21.31 -25.41
C GLN A 520 6.77 -19.85 -24.96
N LYS A 521 5.72 -19.58 -24.19
CA LYS A 521 5.41 -18.25 -23.65
C LYS A 521 5.46 -18.28 -22.12
N LEU A 522 6.07 -17.25 -21.53
CA LEU A 522 6.14 -17.07 -20.09
C LEU A 522 5.44 -15.78 -19.69
N ILE A 523 4.64 -15.85 -18.62
CA ILE A 523 4.07 -14.69 -17.95
C ILE A 523 4.68 -14.61 -16.57
N ILE A 524 5.50 -13.61 -16.31
CA ILE A 524 6.18 -13.44 -15.03
C ILE A 524 5.37 -12.50 -14.14
N VAL A 525 5.07 -12.98 -12.93
CA VAL A 525 4.47 -12.21 -11.83
C VAL A 525 5.52 -12.03 -10.74
N PRO A 526 6.32 -10.94 -10.80
CA PRO A 526 7.36 -10.66 -9.81
C PRO A 526 6.77 -10.22 -8.45
N HIS A 527 7.60 -10.22 -7.41
CA HIS A 527 7.26 -9.73 -6.08
C HIS A 527 8.47 -9.09 -5.39
N GLY A 528 8.26 -8.02 -4.63
CA GLY A 528 9.30 -7.32 -3.88
C GLY A 528 10.49 -6.91 -4.74
N LEU A 529 11.72 -7.22 -4.29
CA LEU A 529 12.96 -6.92 -4.99
C LEU A 529 13.05 -7.49 -6.42
N LEU A 530 12.28 -8.55 -6.73
CA LEU A 530 12.29 -9.19 -8.05
C LEU A 530 11.64 -8.33 -9.14
N HIS A 531 10.94 -7.25 -8.78
CA HIS A 531 10.50 -6.23 -9.77
C HIS A 531 11.68 -5.56 -10.49
N GLN A 532 12.88 -5.60 -9.91
CA GLN A 532 14.09 -5.01 -10.50
C GLN A 532 14.80 -5.96 -11.47
N LEU A 533 14.42 -7.25 -11.49
CA LEU A 533 15.10 -8.28 -12.27
C LEU A 533 14.63 -8.28 -13.73
N PRO A 534 15.51 -8.08 -14.71
CA PRO A 534 15.19 -8.28 -16.12
C PRO A 534 15.15 -9.77 -16.45
N PHE A 535 14.02 -10.45 -16.21
CA PHE A 535 13.90 -11.90 -16.45
C PHE A 535 14.31 -12.32 -17.87
N HIS A 536 14.00 -11.48 -18.86
CA HIS A 536 14.42 -11.62 -20.27
C HIS A 536 15.93 -11.81 -20.45
N ALA A 537 16.73 -11.19 -19.58
CA ALA A 537 18.19 -11.18 -19.67
C ALA A 537 18.86 -12.26 -18.81
N LEU A 538 18.10 -13.09 -18.08
CA LEU A 538 18.69 -14.22 -17.37
C LEU A 538 19.39 -15.15 -18.37
N PHE A 539 20.57 -15.62 -18.01
CA PHE A 539 21.47 -16.33 -18.91
C PHE A 539 21.66 -17.76 -18.40
N ASP A 540 21.36 -18.76 -19.22
CA ASP A 540 21.44 -20.17 -18.79
C ASP A 540 22.84 -20.78 -18.93
N GLY A 541 23.83 -19.98 -19.32
CA GLY A 541 25.19 -20.41 -19.63
C GLY A 541 25.47 -20.54 -21.13
N ALA A 542 24.42 -20.61 -21.97
CA ALA A 542 24.54 -20.65 -23.42
C ALA A 542 23.79 -19.51 -24.11
N GLN A 543 22.55 -19.22 -23.67
CA GLN A 543 21.65 -18.26 -24.29
C GLN A 543 20.81 -17.52 -23.24
N TYR A 544 20.22 -16.40 -23.64
CA TYR A 544 19.34 -15.60 -22.80
C TYR A 544 17.92 -16.16 -22.81
N LEU A 545 17.17 -15.98 -21.72
CA LEU A 545 15.78 -16.43 -21.63
C LEU A 545 14.88 -15.84 -22.73
N ALA A 546 15.13 -14.60 -23.17
CA ALA A 546 14.40 -13.98 -24.26
C ALA A 546 14.61 -14.67 -25.63
N GLU A 547 15.68 -15.43 -25.79
CA GLU A 547 15.95 -16.21 -27.01
C GLU A 547 15.20 -17.55 -26.99
N ARG A 548 14.80 -18.02 -25.81
CA ARG A 548 14.09 -19.28 -25.59
C ARG A 548 12.57 -19.11 -25.48
N PHE A 549 12.12 -18.03 -24.86
CA PHE A 549 10.72 -17.80 -24.53
C PHE A 549 10.23 -16.42 -24.93
N VAL A 550 8.96 -16.34 -25.33
CA VAL A 550 8.25 -15.06 -25.39
C VAL A 550 7.80 -14.68 -23.98
N ILE A 551 8.45 -13.67 -23.39
CA ILE A 551 8.22 -13.29 -22.00
C ILE A 551 7.38 -12.02 -21.90
N SER A 552 6.34 -12.08 -21.08
CA SER A 552 5.49 -10.95 -20.69
C SER A 552 5.39 -10.84 -19.18
N TYR A 553 4.92 -9.70 -18.68
CA TYR A 553 4.74 -9.47 -17.24
C TYR A 553 3.28 -9.23 -16.90
N ALA A 554 2.89 -9.72 -15.73
CA ALA A 554 1.63 -9.37 -15.10
C ALA A 554 1.86 -8.98 -13.64
N PRO A 555 1.10 -8.02 -13.09
CA PRO A 555 1.23 -7.63 -11.68
C PRO A 555 0.66 -8.68 -10.72
N SER A 556 -0.30 -9.48 -11.19
CA SER A 556 -0.81 -10.68 -10.51
C SER A 556 -1.52 -11.59 -11.51
N ALA A 557 -1.73 -12.85 -11.15
CA ALA A 557 -2.47 -13.78 -11.99
C ALA A 557 -3.96 -13.40 -12.08
N THR A 558 -4.52 -12.89 -10.98
CA THR A 558 -5.90 -12.38 -10.93
C THR A 558 -6.10 -11.19 -11.86
N ALA A 559 -5.16 -10.22 -11.85
CA ALA A 559 -5.25 -9.05 -12.72
C ALA A 559 -5.16 -9.44 -14.20
N LEU A 560 -4.29 -10.39 -14.54
CA LEU A 560 -4.19 -10.95 -15.89
C LEU A 560 -5.52 -11.54 -16.35
N ALA A 561 -6.12 -12.42 -15.56
CA ALA A 561 -7.37 -13.10 -15.91
C ALA A 561 -8.51 -12.09 -16.13
N ILE A 562 -8.63 -11.07 -15.27
CA ILE A 562 -9.62 -9.99 -15.43
C ILE A 562 -9.37 -9.19 -16.72
N CYS A 563 -8.12 -8.94 -17.08
CA CYS A 563 -7.79 -8.21 -18.30
C CYS A 563 -8.10 -9.04 -19.56
N GLN A 564 -7.91 -10.36 -19.51
CA GLN A 564 -8.20 -11.27 -20.62
C GLN A 564 -9.70 -11.45 -20.89
N GLN A 565 -10.53 -11.33 -19.85
CA GLN A 565 -11.99 -11.36 -20.00
C GLN A 565 -12.56 -10.10 -20.67
N ARG A 566 -11.76 -9.05 -20.87
CA ARG A 566 -12.23 -7.81 -21.50
C ARG A 566 -12.27 -7.95 -23.01
N PRO A 567 -13.39 -7.59 -23.66
CA PRO A 567 -13.48 -7.64 -25.11
C PRO A 567 -12.48 -6.67 -25.73
N LEU A 568 -11.53 -7.20 -26.49
CA LEU A 568 -10.66 -6.40 -27.35
C LEU A 568 -11.47 -5.99 -28.60
N PRO A 569 -11.25 -4.78 -29.16
CA PRO A 569 -11.83 -4.43 -30.45
C PRO A 569 -11.36 -5.43 -31.52
N ASN A 570 -12.30 -6.01 -32.28
CA ASN A 570 -12.00 -7.00 -33.32
C ASN A 570 -11.17 -6.43 -34.52
N SER A 571 -10.96 -5.12 -34.59
CA SER A 571 -10.23 -4.44 -35.67
C SER A 571 -9.76 -3.03 -35.28
N GLY A 572 -8.58 -2.61 -35.75
CA GLY A 572 -7.92 -1.32 -35.46
C GLY A 572 -6.39 -1.40 -35.60
N ASN A 573 -5.73 -0.26 -35.70
CA ASN A 573 -4.27 -0.17 -35.86
C ASN A 573 -3.55 -0.30 -34.50
N ALA A 574 -2.27 -0.66 -34.51
CA ALA A 574 -1.39 -0.49 -33.38
C ALA A 574 -0.88 0.97 -33.35
N LEU A 575 -0.98 1.65 -32.22
CA LEU A 575 -0.43 2.99 -32.04
C LEU A 575 0.99 2.87 -31.49
N VAL A 576 1.97 3.46 -32.17
CA VAL A 576 3.35 3.55 -31.69
C VAL A 576 3.70 5.01 -31.42
N VAL A 577 4.08 5.33 -30.19
CA VAL A 577 4.43 6.69 -29.76
C VAL A 577 5.89 6.72 -29.34
N GLY A 578 6.68 7.62 -29.93
CA GLY A 578 8.09 7.82 -29.61
C GLY A 578 8.41 9.28 -29.35
N VAL A 579 8.93 9.63 -28.17
CA VAL A 579 9.37 10.99 -27.84
C VAL A 579 10.81 10.92 -27.38
N ALA A 580 11.74 11.38 -28.23
CA ALA A 580 13.15 11.46 -27.89
C ALA A 580 13.45 12.70 -27.03
N ASP A 581 14.31 12.54 -26.05
CA ASP A 581 14.89 13.62 -25.24
C ASP A 581 16.35 13.31 -24.88
N GLU A 582 16.98 14.16 -24.05
CA GLU A 582 18.38 13.99 -23.63
C GLU A 582 18.64 12.67 -22.86
N LEU A 583 17.62 12.10 -22.21
CA LEU A 583 17.72 10.85 -21.44
C LEU A 583 17.46 9.60 -22.29
N ILE A 584 16.62 9.71 -23.33
CA ILE A 584 16.29 8.62 -24.27
C ILE A 584 16.40 9.08 -25.74
N PRO A 585 17.59 9.49 -26.20
CA PRO A 585 17.75 10.07 -27.55
C PRO A 585 17.39 9.09 -28.68
N ALA A 586 17.41 7.78 -28.40
CA ALA A 586 17.06 6.73 -29.36
C ALA A 586 15.55 6.40 -29.44
N ALA A 587 14.70 7.01 -28.61
CA ALA A 587 13.29 6.62 -28.49
C ALA A 587 12.49 6.71 -29.79
N ALA A 588 12.79 7.71 -30.63
CA ALA A 588 12.16 7.85 -31.95
C ALA A 588 12.57 6.70 -32.90
N VAL A 589 13.87 6.37 -32.94
CA VAL A 589 14.42 5.27 -33.76
C VAL A 589 13.87 3.92 -33.31
N GLU A 590 13.74 3.70 -32.00
CA GLU A 590 13.11 2.51 -31.45
C GLU A 590 11.63 2.41 -31.84
N ALA A 591 10.89 3.51 -31.74
CA ALA A 591 9.48 3.56 -32.12
C ALA A 591 9.29 3.23 -33.62
N GLU A 592 10.15 3.76 -34.48
CA GLU A 592 10.15 3.44 -35.92
C GLU A 592 10.46 1.96 -36.17
N SER A 593 11.46 1.41 -35.48
CA SER A 593 11.82 -0.01 -35.59
C SER A 593 10.67 -0.93 -35.20
N VAL A 594 9.93 -0.58 -34.14
CA VAL A 594 8.74 -1.33 -33.72
C VAL A 594 7.59 -1.17 -34.71
N ALA A 595 7.40 0.01 -35.28
CA ALA A 595 6.38 0.25 -36.30
C ALA A 595 6.61 -0.60 -37.56
N GLN A 596 7.86 -0.77 -37.99
CA GLN A 596 8.22 -1.61 -39.14
C GLN A 596 7.91 -3.09 -38.93
N ALA A 597 7.90 -3.56 -37.68
CA ALA A 597 7.60 -4.94 -37.34
C ALA A 597 6.08 -5.24 -37.25
N LEU A 598 5.21 -4.26 -37.53
CA LEU A 598 3.76 -4.37 -37.36
C LEU A 598 3.02 -4.00 -38.65
N GLU A 599 2.00 -4.77 -39.01
CA GLU A 599 1.32 -4.66 -40.33
C GLU A 599 0.34 -3.47 -40.44
N ARG A 600 -0.20 -2.98 -39.32
CA ARG A 600 -1.19 -1.89 -39.27
C ARG A 600 -0.86 -0.96 -38.12
N VAL A 601 -0.14 0.13 -38.38
CA VAL A 601 0.35 1.03 -37.34
C VAL A 601 0.06 2.50 -37.63
N ASP A 602 -0.37 3.21 -36.60
CA ASP A 602 -0.34 4.67 -36.53
C ASP A 602 0.90 5.07 -35.71
N VAL A 603 1.82 5.89 -36.26
CA VAL A 603 3.02 6.35 -35.54
C VAL A 603 2.88 7.81 -35.16
N LEU A 604 3.19 8.15 -33.91
CA LEU A 604 3.31 9.52 -33.43
C LEU A 604 4.72 9.74 -32.87
N LEU A 605 5.54 10.51 -33.57
CA LEU A 605 6.93 10.79 -33.17
C LEU A 605 7.12 12.25 -32.78
N ASN A 606 7.89 12.47 -31.72
CA ASN A 606 8.32 13.78 -31.24
C ASN A 606 7.15 14.77 -31.30
N GLU A 607 7.29 15.91 -31.98
CA GLU A 607 6.29 17.00 -32.11
C GLU A 607 4.86 16.55 -32.43
N GLN A 608 4.67 15.41 -33.08
CA GLN A 608 3.35 14.87 -33.42
C GLN A 608 2.66 14.15 -32.25
N ALA A 609 3.44 13.65 -31.28
CA ALA A 609 2.98 13.00 -30.05
C ALA A 609 2.45 14.00 -29.01
N THR A 610 1.45 14.81 -29.41
CA THR A 610 0.74 15.70 -28.49
C THR A 610 -0.34 14.94 -27.72
N LEU A 611 -0.73 15.44 -26.53
CA LEU A 611 -1.78 14.81 -25.73
C LEU A 611 -3.08 14.63 -26.53
N ALA A 612 -3.49 15.64 -27.30
CA ALA A 612 -4.70 15.59 -28.11
C ALA A 612 -4.63 14.47 -29.16
N HIS A 613 -3.51 14.35 -29.89
CA HIS A 613 -3.33 13.32 -30.91
C HIS A 613 -3.29 11.91 -30.31
N CYS A 614 -2.54 11.70 -29.22
CA CYS A 614 -2.51 10.41 -28.55
C CYS A 614 -3.88 10.02 -27.96
N THR A 615 -4.61 10.96 -27.37
CA THR A 615 -5.96 10.73 -26.83
C THR A 615 -6.94 10.31 -27.93
N SER A 616 -6.82 10.90 -29.12
CA SER A 616 -7.62 10.53 -30.29
C SER A 616 -7.22 9.15 -30.82
N ALA A 617 -5.93 8.90 -31.04
CA ALA A 617 -5.43 7.66 -31.63
C ALA A 617 -5.64 6.43 -30.72
N VAL A 618 -5.50 6.57 -29.39
CA VAL A 618 -5.73 5.49 -28.41
C VAL A 618 -7.18 4.98 -28.43
N ARG A 619 -8.15 5.82 -28.85
CA ARG A 619 -9.55 5.40 -28.98
C ARG A 619 -9.78 4.40 -30.12
N ALA A 620 -8.96 4.46 -31.17
CA ALA A 620 -9.07 3.61 -32.35
C ALA A 620 -8.10 2.42 -32.34
N ALA A 621 -7.10 2.44 -31.46
CA ALA A 621 -6.03 1.46 -31.45
C ALA A 621 -6.39 0.14 -30.73
N ILE A 622 -6.00 -1.00 -31.32
CA ILE A 622 -6.07 -2.32 -30.65
C ILE A 622 -4.90 -2.46 -29.66
N ARG A 623 -3.72 -1.96 -30.03
CA ARG A 623 -2.48 -2.05 -29.26
C ARG A 623 -1.82 -0.68 -29.17
N CYS A 624 -1.23 -0.34 -28.02
CA CYS A 624 -0.49 0.92 -27.88
C CYS A 624 0.91 0.63 -27.35
N ILE A 625 1.93 1.20 -27.98
CA ILE A 625 3.35 1.00 -27.70
C ILE A 625 3.96 2.39 -27.44
N TRP A 626 4.63 2.53 -26.31
CA TRP A 626 5.15 3.81 -25.82
C TRP A 626 6.66 3.72 -25.62
N ARG A 627 7.40 4.66 -26.23
CA ARG A 627 8.83 4.93 -26.05
C ARG A 627 9.00 6.39 -25.63
N VAL A 628 8.84 6.64 -24.33
CA VAL A 628 8.80 7.97 -23.74
C VAL A 628 9.45 7.96 -22.37
N THR A 629 10.03 9.08 -21.94
CA THR A 629 10.54 9.24 -20.58
C THR A 629 9.36 9.33 -19.61
N GLY A 630 9.39 8.46 -18.60
CA GLY A 630 8.41 8.45 -17.53
C GLY A 630 9.01 9.03 -16.26
N CYS A 631 8.29 9.94 -15.61
CA CYS A 631 8.58 10.30 -14.22
C CYS A 631 7.56 9.60 -13.31
N PHE A 632 8.05 8.69 -12.48
CA PHE A 632 7.27 8.08 -11.40
C PHE A 632 7.51 8.89 -10.13
N ALA A 633 6.49 9.65 -9.72
CA ALA A 633 6.51 10.34 -8.43
C ALA A 633 6.62 9.30 -7.31
N ARG A 634 7.65 9.42 -6.45
CA ARG A 634 7.95 8.46 -5.37
C ARG A 634 6.79 8.35 -4.38
N ALA A 635 6.05 9.44 -4.18
CA ALA A 635 4.89 9.47 -3.29
C ALA A 635 3.61 8.87 -3.91
N THR A 636 3.56 8.68 -5.22
CA THR A 636 2.36 8.18 -5.92
C THR A 636 2.65 7.15 -7.02
N PRO A 637 3.36 6.05 -6.72
CA PRO A 637 3.74 5.03 -7.71
C PRO A 637 2.53 4.35 -8.37
N CYS A 638 1.36 4.36 -7.72
CA CYS A 638 0.10 3.79 -8.20
C CYS A 638 -1.02 4.82 -8.41
N SER A 639 -0.75 6.13 -8.41
CA SER A 639 -1.81 7.05 -8.82
C SER A 639 -2.14 6.76 -10.28
N ARG A 640 -3.39 7.02 -10.69
CA ARG A 640 -3.80 7.06 -12.11
C ARG A 640 -2.90 8.00 -12.97
N ARG A 641 -1.82 8.59 -12.45
CA ARG A 641 -1.09 9.69 -13.05
C ARG A 641 0.43 9.51 -12.99
N SER A 642 0.93 8.34 -13.40
CA SER A 642 2.30 8.26 -13.93
C SER A 642 2.40 9.23 -15.11
N ASN A 643 3.41 10.10 -15.14
CA ASN A 643 3.50 11.10 -16.20
C ASN A 643 4.49 10.67 -17.28
N CYS A 644 4.13 10.92 -18.54
CA CYS A 644 5.03 10.74 -19.68
C CYS A 644 5.27 12.05 -20.42
N THR A 645 6.45 12.15 -21.02
CA THR A 645 6.81 13.22 -21.94
C THR A 645 6.01 13.07 -23.24
N MET A 646 5.47 14.20 -23.71
CA MET A 646 4.64 14.34 -24.90
C MET A 646 5.07 15.63 -25.58
N ALA A 647 5.13 15.67 -26.90
CA ALA A 647 5.65 16.86 -27.56
C ALA A 647 4.63 18.00 -27.64
N GLY A 648 5.16 19.23 -27.71
CA GLY A 648 4.36 20.45 -27.61
C GLY A 648 3.82 20.73 -26.20
N CYS A 649 4.03 19.84 -25.23
CA CYS A 649 3.73 20.08 -23.82
C CYS A 649 5.02 20.48 -23.10
N TRP A 650 5.09 21.72 -22.62
CA TRP A 650 5.94 22.11 -21.48
C TRP A 650 5.52 21.40 -20.16
N ARG A 651 4.80 20.26 -20.24
CA ARG A 651 3.99 19.67 -19.17
C ARG A 651 3.95 18.15 -19.25
N TRP A 652 4.31 17.53 -18.14
CA TRP A 652 4.11 16.13 -17.81
C TRP A 652 2.61 15.73 -17.89
N THR A 653 2.28 14.70 -18.67
CA THR A 653 0.89 14.29 -18.89
C THR A 653 0.54 12.97 -18.19
N PRO A 654 -0.54 12.90 -17.38
CA PRO A 654 -0.94 11.66 -16.73
C PRO A 654 -1.34 10.56 -17.71
N TYR A 655 -0.78 9.35 -17.54
CA TYR A 655 -1.12 8.17 -18.33
C TYR A 655 -2.64 7.87 -18.32
N SER A 656 -3.36 8.14 -17.22
CA SER A 656 -4.82 8.00 -17.21
C SER A 656 -5.56 8.96 -18.12
N SER A 657 -5.03 10.15 -18.41
CA SER A 657 -5.70 11.09 -19.32
C SER A 657 -5.76 10.51 -20.73
N ILE A 658 -4.72 9.76 -21.10
CA ILE A 658 -4.59 9.07 -22.38
C ILE A 658 -5.41 7.77 -22.38
N CYS A 659 -5.28 6.95 -21.33
CA CYS A 659 -6.01 5.69 -21.23
C CYS A 659 -7.53 5.89 -21.08
N ALA A 660 -7.99 6.86 -20.29
CA ALA A 660 -9.42 7.14 -20.04
C ALA A 660 -10.20 7.43 -21.34
N ALA A 661 -9.54 7.95 -22.37
CA ALA A 661 -10.15 8.18 -23.67
C ALA A 661 -10.70 6.90 -24.30
N ARG A 662 -9.98 5.76 -24.14
CA ARG A 662 -10.39 4.43 -24.60
C ARG A 662 -11.69 3.95 -23.96
N TRP A 663 -11.98 4.39 -22.74
CA TRP A 663 -13.07 3.89 -21.89
C TRP A 663 -14.35 4.77 -21.91
N SER A 664 -14.41 5.79 -22.76
CA SER A 664 -15.55 6.72 -22.85
C SER A 664 -16.74 6.22 -23.71
N ARG A 665 -16.73 4.97 -24.17
CA ARG A 665 -17.74 4.44 -25.11
C ARG A 665 -19.06 3.92 -24.52
N SER A 666 -19.26 3.86 -23.19
CA SER A 666 -20.47 3.22 -22.64
C SER A 666 -21.70 4.12 -22.42
N ALA A 667 -21.67 5.42 -22.75
CA ALA A 667 -22.80 6.31 -22.42
C ALA A 667 -23.62 6.87 -23.60
N ARG A 668 -23.33 6.52 -24.86
CA ARG A 668 -24.16 6.95 -26.01
C ARG A 668 -24.21 5.89 -27.11
N ALA A 669 -24.83 4.75 -26.82
CA ALA A 669 -25.47 3.95 -27.87
C ALA A 669 -26.91 4.46 -28.03
N ASN A 670 -27.10 5.18 -29.12
CA ASN A 670 -28.32 5.84 -29.57
C ASN A 670 -29.43 4.81 -29.88
N PRO A 671 -30.69 4.93 -29.41
CA PRO A 671 -31.78 4.08 -29.86
C PRO A 671 -32.80 4.88 -30.67
N VAL A 672 -32.44 5.48 -31.80
CA VAL A 672 -33.44 5.93 -32.78
C VAL A 672 -32.88 5.88 -34.20
N ALA A 673 -33.34 4.91 -34.98
CA ALA A 673 -33.89 5.12 -36.32
C ALA A 673 -34.18 3.76 -36.99
N ALA A 674 -35.27 3.12 -36.55
CA ALA A 674 -36.07 2.34 -37.49
C ALA A 674 -36.84 3.34 -38.37
N ARG A 675 -36.56 3.37 -39.68
CA ARG A 675 -37.54 3.45 -40.78
C ARG A 675 -36.88 3.78 -42.11
N ARG A 676 -37.09 2.84 -43.03
CA ARG A 676 -36.91 2.82 -44.49
C ARG A 676 -35.50 2.71 -45.02
#